data_AF-C5E094-F1
#
_entry.id   AF-C5E094-F1
#
_cell.length_a   1.000
_cell.length_b   1.000
_cell.length_c   1.000
_cell.angle_alpha   90.00
_cell.angle_beta   90.00
_cell.angle_gamma   90.00
#
_symmetry.space_group_name_H-M   'P 1'
#
loop_
_entity.id
_entity.type
_entity.pdbx_description
1 polymer ?
#
loop_
_entity_poly.entity_id
_entity_poly.type
_entity_poly.pdbx_seq_one_letter_code
_entity_poly.pdbx_strand_id
1 'polypeptide(L)'
;MKSLQEFIKNDLNIYPSDSEYERLVSFSQLNGLHELLNACFVVANSHNIDLPEIVPGSDHKRVIDYCIVHLLEKNLFDNILTFGYAVGRTEHVNNSLHCLYTNSNVSRIKNSQWHQLHKLIGTHNFVNLLINYTVLQFTGGFFTQVIGNRANRPHTSPPWYYQQNQNQKHLHNSTPITLRTSLQRKSSIFKGPNMIPTKDDIDELIDSIFEPFANEIKCIRKSQIKPLIKRLSLNHTRVKYLGILDNICPISKDDNSYQLDTRTPVKQVNRFIIVLVEKLVPIQMFGSKRNKSKVFHFISILLRLPLGGNIPLAEIMTSLRINDFTWLQMNRSDTVKTEDLVAHFIFWFFQRFVVKIIATFFYTTEVSSNVEILFFRHDVWESISTPFLKAYFEKYLVENKPCRNHKSYLLSRFNHSKLRLVPKKAKGEFRVLAAPQKGSDKEESSAYFLHFKYVTYPVQCILDFVRKKRRTHFDKVYSQNEIVERIKTFKKALLKKHGFIPELSFMKFDIESCYDSIRREKVMEVISRLLEHETGFFVRSQSIFNPSTGSLKVQNVVNGSRRPSDDEVYIDNVRTVYLTKQDVLEVLELEFFRTALSFNGRCYLRKDGLFQGSRLSALVVDLAYDDLVESESVFKPHPNYDGLVIRLADDFLIISSDKNQILSLERMSQVGFPAYGAKVKADKICIAHSGSACKTLQFCALEISLKNLDTWKTSCLFNIPNFRFHSTFKTYQKLRHLYELRLSYGTVDGNVNEPPTILYQIHQIGDNIATTFVHAFKGKPICLEEFEEFIHNIFASSELAWRHCPEDVVFKSQVRLALLRSFLEVLVKNTSKFENAIGFLISEVNKCMYISSLA
;
A
#
# COMPACT_ATOMS: atom_id res chain seq x y z
N MET A 1 -29.12 -14.93 -1.81
CA MET A 1 -28.42 -16.18 -1.40
C MET A 1 -29.50 -17.16 -1.01
N LYS A 2 -29.48 -18.38 -1.53
CA LYS A 2 -30.44 -19.44 -1.19
C LYS A 2 -29.71 -20.59 -0.53
N SER A 3 -30.35 -21.34 0.36
CA SER A 3 -29.77 -22.62 0.79
C SER A 3 -29.65 -23.57 -0.41
N LEU A 4 -28.75 -24.53 -0.37
CA LEU A 4 -28.62 -25.51 -1.45
C LEU A 4 -29.92 -26.31 -1.62
N GLN A 5 -30.63 -26.59 -0.52
CA GLN A 5 -31.95 -27.19 -0.55
C GLN A 5 -33.00 -26.32 -1.28
N GLU A 6 -33.06 -25.02 -0.97
CA GLU A 6 -33.95 -24.08 -1.65
C GLU A 6 -33.61 -23.94 -3.13
N PHE A 7 -32.32 -23.94 -3.48
CA PHE A 7 -31.86 -23.89 -4.86
C PHE A 7 -32.33 -25.10 -5.66
N ILE A 8 -32.18 -26.31 -5.11
CA ILE A 8 -32.63 -27.54 -5.78
C ILE A 8 -34.15 -27.53 -6.00
N LYS A 9 -34.93 -27.10 -4.99
CA LYS A 9 -36.38 -27.04 -5.08
C LYS A 9 -36.88 -25.97 -6.04
N ASN A 10 -36.36 -24.74 -5.91
CA ASN A 10 -36.95 -23.56 -6.54
C ASN A 10 -36.33 -23.24 -7.91
N ASP A 11 -35.05 -23.57 -8.13
CA ASP A 11 -34.34 -23.24 -9.37
C ASP A 11 -34.15 -24.47 -10.28
N LEU A 12 -34.02 -25.67 -9.71
CA LEU A 12 -33.90 -26.91 -10.49
C LEU A 12 -35.23 -27.67 -10.63
N ASN A 13 -36.29 -27.28 -9.91
CA ASN A 13 -37.59 -27.98 -9.84
C ASN A 13 -37.49 -29.47 -9.46
N ILE A 14 -36.47 -29.84 -8.69
CA ILE A 14 -36.29 -31.21 -8.19
C ILE A 14 -36.88 -31.25 -6.79
N TYR A 15 -38.04 -31.90 -6.66
CA TYR A 15 -38.68 -32.07 -5.37
C TYR A 15 -38.06 -33.27 -4.66
N PRO A 16 -37.62 -33.14 -3.40
CA PRO A 16 -37.14 -34.28 -2.60
C PRO A 16 -38.24 -35.31 -2.27
N SER A 17 -39.39 -35.26 -2.94
CA SER A 17 -40.47 -36.25 -2.90
C SER A 17 -40.47 -37.21 -4.11
N ASP A 18 -39.45 -37.16 -4.99
CA ASP A 18 -39.25 -38.21 -5.99
C ASP A 18 -38.77 -39.51 -5.31
N SER A 19 -39.37 -40.65 -5.67
CA SER A 19 -39.24 -41.97 -5.03
C SER A 19 -37.81 -42.48 -4.76
N GLU A 20 -36.79 -41.88 -5.39
CA GLU A 20 -35.38 -42.21 -5.21
C GLU A 20 -34.77 -41.52 -3.97
N TYR A 21 -35.25 -40.32 -3.61
CA TYR A 21 -34.82 -39.59 -2.41
C TYR A 21 -35.29 -40.29 -1.12
N GLU A 22 -36.56 -40.69 -1.05
CA GLU A 22 -37.11 -41.46 0.08
C GLU A 22 -36.46 -42.85 0.23
N ARG A 23 -36.10 -43.49 -0.89
CA ARG A 23 -35.31 -44.74 -0.88
C ARG A 23 -33.91 -44.52 -0.32
N LEU A 24 -33.22 -43.45 -0.69
CA LEU A 24 -31.87 -43.17 -0.18
C LEU A 24 -31.88 -42.76 1.31
N VAL A 25 -32.93 -42.08 1.79
CA VAL A 25 -33.13 -41.71 3.20
C VAL A 25 -33.39 -42.93 4.09
N SER A 26 -34.17 -43.91 3.61
CA SER A 26 -34.54 -45.11 4.37
C SER A 26 -33.40 -46.11 4.63
N PHE A 27 -32.30 -46.07 3.85
CA PHE A 27 -31.15 -46.98 4.00
C PHE A 27 -30.02 -46.49 4.94
N SER A 28 -30.20 -45.41 5.72
CA SER A 28 -29.16 -44.85 6.62
C SER A 28 -27.87 -44.37 5.92
N GLN A 29 -27.88 -44.21 4.60
CA GLN A 29 -26.69 -43.83 3.80
C GLN A 29 -26.54 -42.30 3.59
N LEU A 30 -27.40 -41.48 4.19
CA LEU A 30 -27.54 -40.04 3.89
C LEU A 30 -27.21 -39.07 5.04
N ASN A 31 -26.67 -39.53 6.17
CA ASN A 31 -26.39 -38.65 7.33
C ASN A 31 -25.55 -37.41 6.97
N GLY A 32 -24.72 -37.47 5.91
CA GLY A 32 -23.93 -36.34 5.44
C GLY A 32 -24.57 -35.46 4.34
N LEU A 33 -25.59 -35.93 3.61
CA LEU A 33 -26.21 -35.15 2.53
C LEU A 33 -27.14 -34.07 3.09
N HIS A 34 -27.91 -34.40 4.13
CA HIS A 34 -28.76 -33.42 4.81
C HIS A 34 -27.96 -32.27 5.42
N GLU A 35 -26.81 -32.57 6.03
CA GLU A 35 -25.87 -31.56 6.51
C GLU A 35 -25.35 -30.68 5.36
N LEU A 36 -24.98 -31.27 4.22
CA LEU A 36 -24.51 -30.53 3.05
C LEU A 36 -25.59 -29.58 2.51
N LEU A 37 -26.84 -30.05 2.40
CA LEU A 37 -27.97 -29.26 1.88
C LEU A 37 -28.31 -28.05 2.76
N ASN A 38 -28.13 -28.18 4.07
CA ASN A 38 -28.41 -27.12 5.05
C ASN A 38 -27.21 -26.18 5.27
N ALA A 39 -25.99 -26.69 5.17
CA ALA A 39 -24.77 -25.92 5.42
C ALA A 39 -24.28 -25.16 4.18
N CYS A 40 -24.68 -25.56 2.97
CA CYS A 40 -24.28 -24.90 1.73
C CYS A 40 -25.31 -23.88 1.25
N PHE A 41 -24.81 -22.76 0.74
CA PHE A 41 -25.58 -21.66 0.21
C PHE A 41 -25.09 -21.29 -1.19
N VAL A 42 -26.03 -21.04 -2.10
CA VAL A 42 -25.79 -20.83 -3.51
C VAL A 42 -26.06 -19.37 -3.89
N VAL A 43 -25.16 -18.82 -4.69
CA VAL A 43 -25.26 -17.48 -5.28
C VAL A 43 -24.93 -17.59 -6.77
N ALA A 44 -25.78 -17.05 -7.65
CA ALA A 44 -25.50 -17.01 -9.07
C ALA A 44 -24.29 -16.11 -9.36
N ASN A 45 -23.45 -16.53 -10.31
CA ASN A 45 -22.37 -15.67 -10.79
C ASN A 45 -22.94 -14.50 -11.61
N SER A 46 -22.21 -13.40 -11.71
CA SER A 46 -22.66 -12.22 -12.44
C SER A 46 -22.84 -12.45 -13.95
N HIS A 47 -22.10 -13.41 -14.50
CA HIS A 47 -22.17 -13.82 -15.91
C HIS A 47 -22.10 -15.34 -15.99
N ASN A 48 -22.95 -15.92 -16.83
CA ASN A 48 -22.90 -17.34 -17.16
C ASN A 48 -21.89 -17.59 -18.28
N ILE A 49 -21.27 -18.75 -18.22
CA ILE A 49 -20.27 -19.24 -19.16
C ILE A 49 -20.78 -20.56 -19.71
N ASP A 50 -20.39 -20.83 -20.95
CA ASP A 50 -20.69 -22.08 -21.63
C ASP A 50 -20.18 -23.29 -20.82
N LEU A 51 -20.97 -24.35 -20.80
CA LEU A 51 -20.63 -25.56 -20.06
C LEU A 51 -19.63 -26.41 -20.87
N PRO A 52 -18.73 -27.15 -20.20
CA PRO A 52 -17.86 -28.11 -20.87
C PRO A 52 -18.65 -29.25 -21.51
N GLU A 53 -18.16 -29.75 -22.66
CA GLU A 53 -18.63 -31.01 -23.21
C GLU A 53 -18.08 -32.17 -22.36
N ILE A 54 -18.99 -33.02 -21.85
CA ILE A 54 -18.64 -34.12 -20.95
C ILE A 54 -18.93 -35.43 -21.63
N VAL A 55 -17.96 -36.34 -21.58
CA VAL A 55 -18.11 -37.69 -22.13
C VAL A 55 -19.23 -38.43 -21.38
N PRO A 56 -20.26 -38.93 -22.08
CA PRO A 56 -21.34 -39.70 -21.47
C PRO A 56 -20.81 -40.89 -20.65
N GLY A 57 -21.37 -41.14 -19.47
CA GLY A 57 -20.93 -42.22 -18.57
C GLY A 57 -19.65 -41.92 -17.76
N SER A 58 -19.13 -40.70 -17.81
CA SER A 58 -17.99 -40.30 -16.97
C SER A 58 -18.31 -40.42 -15.48
N ASP A 59 -17.35 -40.94 -14.71
CA ASP A 59 -17.46 -40.96 -13.25
C ASP A 59 -17.44 -39.53 -12.67
N HIS A 60 -17.95 -39.38 -11.44
CA HIS A 60 -18.07 -38.07 -10.78
C HIS A 60 -16.73 -37.33 -10.61
N LYS A 61 -15.63 -38.04 -10.37
CA LYS A 61 -14.32 -37.41 -10.17
C LYS A 61 -13.78 -36.85 -11.49
N ARG A 62 -13.96 -37.59 -12.59
CA ARG A 62 -13.61 -37.18 -13.95
C ARG A 62 -14.45 -35.99 -14.44
N VAL A 63 -15.74 -35.96 -14.12
CA VAL A 63 -16.60 -34.78 -14.39
C VAL A 63 -16.02 -33.51 -13.80
N ILE A 64 -15.55 -33.57 -12.54
CA ILE A 64 -14.91 -32.43 -11.87
C ILE A 64 -13.59 -32.07 -12.57
N ASP A 65 -12.77 -33.06 -12.94
CA ASP A 65 -11.51 -32.82 -13.64
C ASP A 65 -11.73 -32.15 -15.01
N TYR A 66 -12.75 -32.56 -15.77
CA TYR A 66 -13.15 -31.89 -17.02
C TYR A 66 -13.55 -30.43 -16.80
N CYS A 67 -14.28 -30.13 -15.73
CA CYS A 67 -14.63 -28.74 -15.38
C CYS A 67 -13.38 -27.90 -15.11
N ILE A 68 -12.40 -28.45 -14.36
CA ILE A 68 -11.15 -27.75 -14.05
C ILE A 68 -10.34 -27.49 -15.33
N VAL A 69 -10.20 -28.50 -16.20
CA VAL A 69 -9.50 -28.37 -17.49
C VAL A 69 -10.17 -27.30 -18.35
N HIS A 70 -11.50 -27.33 -18.49
CA HIS A 70 -12.26 -26.33 -19.24
C HIS A 70 -12.02 -24.90 -18.73
N LEU A 71 -12.09 -24.71 -17.39
CA LEU A 71 -11.82 -23.40 -16.78
C LEU A 71 -10.38 -22.92 -17.07
N LEU A 72 -9.39 -23.82 -17.02
CA LEU A 72 -7.99 -23.50 -17.32
C LEU A 72 -7.78 -23.17 -18.80
N GLU A 73 -8.37 -23.92 -19.73
CA GLU A 73 -8.28 -23.68 -21.17
C GLU A 73 -8.94 -22.37 -21.59
N LYS A 74 -10.07 -22.01 -20.96
CA LYS A 74 -10.77 -20.74 -21.17
C LYS A 74 -10.13 -19.56 -20.42
N ASN A 75 -9.00 -19.76 -19.75
CA ASN A 75 -8.25 -18.74 -18.99
C ASN A 75 -9.03 -18.13 -17.80
N LEU A 76 -9.91 -18.93 -17.19
CA LEU A 76 -10.79 -18.55 -16.08
C LEU A 76 -10.13 -18.80 -14.72
N PHE A 77 -8.88 -18.34 -14.57
CA PHE A 77 -8.00 -18.64 -13.44
C PHE A 77 -8.45 -18.11 -12.07
N ASP A 78 -9.49 -17.29 -11.99
CA ASP A 78 -10.02 -16.75 -10.74
C ASP A 78 -11.09 -17.67 -10.10
N ASN A 79 -11.47 -18.75 -10.78
CA ASN A 79 -12.31 -19.79 -10.21
C ASN A 79 -11.50 -20.65 -9.24
N ILE A 80 -12.01 -20.85 -8.02
CA ILE A 80 -11.27 -21.49 -6.93
C ILE A 80 -10.96 -22.97 -7.18
N LEU A 81 -11.69 -23.61 -8.10
CA LEU A 81 -11.40 -24.99 -8.53
C LEU A 81 -10.14 -25.10 -9.38
N THR A 82 -9.72 -23.99 -10.02
CA THR A 82 -8.46 -23.94 -10.80
C THR A 82 -7.23 -23.75 -9.92
N PHE A 83 -7.40 -23.31 -8.67
CA PHE A 83 -6.27 -23.03 -7.78
C PHE A 83 -5.51 -24.31 -7.46
N GLY A 84 -4.18 -24.26 -7.61
CA GLY A 84 -3.32 -25.42 -7.40
C GLY A 84 -3.17 -26.35 -8.60
N TYR A 85 -3.86 -26.08 -9.71
CA TYR A 85 -3.78 -26.89 -10.91
C TYR A 85 -3.16 -26.16 -12.10
N ALA A 86 -2.54 -26.92 -12.99
CA ALA A 86 -2.03 -26.47 -14.29
C ALA A 86 -2.30 -27.54 -15.36
N VAL A 87 -2.49 -27.11 -16.61
CA VAL A 87 -2.57 -28.03 -17.76
C VAL A 87 -1.18 -28.21 -18.34
N GLY A 88 -0.73 -29.46 -18.48
CA GLY A 88 0.54 -29.78 -19.13
C GLY A 88 0.52 -29.38 -20.60
N ARG A 89 1.48 -28.56 -21.02
CA ARG A 89 1.73 -28.21 -22.43
C ARG A 89 3.13 -28.68 -22.81
N THR A 90 3.31 -29.99 -22.89
CA THR A 90 4.51 -30.60 -23.48
C THR A 90 4.12 -31.27 -24.79
N GLU A 91 4.97 -31.15 -25.82
CA GLU A 91 4.74 -31.65 -27.20
C GLU A 91 4.37 -33.14 -27.31
N HIS A 92 4.48 -33.91 -26.21
CA HIS A 92 4.24 -35.35 -26.17
C HIS A 92 3.16 -35.81 -25.16
N VAL A 93 2.53 -34.91 -24.39
CA VAL A 93 1.41 -35.27 -23.48
C VAL A 93 0.42 -34.10 -23.43
N ASN A 94 -0.63 -34.16 -24.25
CA ASN A 94 -1.70 -33.17 -24.21
C ASN A 94 -2.72 -33.54 -23.11
N ASN A 95 -3.12 -32.55 -22.32
CA ASN A 95 -4.30 -32.52 -21.44
C ASN A 95 -4.24 -33.26 -20.09
N SER A 96 -3.07 -33.63 -19.56
CA SER A 96 -3.01 -34.14 -18.18
C SER A 96 -3.05 -33.00 -17.16
N LEU A 97 -4.00 -33.07 -16.21
CA LEU A 97 -4.16 -32.10 -15.13
C LEU A 97 -3.06 -32.29 -14.08
N HIS A 98 -2.13 -31.33 -13.97
CA HIS A 98 -1.07 -31.36 -12.97
C HIS A 98 -1.51 -30.65 -11.69
N CYS A 99 -1.48 -31.36 -10.56
CA CYS A 99 -1.70 -30.81 -9.23
C CYS A 99 -0.36 -30.27 -8.69
N LEU A 100 -0.17 -28.95 -8.71
CA LEU A 100 0.98 -28.27 -8.11
C LEU A 100 0.81 -28.14 -6.58
N TYR A 101 -0.43 -27.96 -6.13
CA TYR A 101 -0.77 -27.81 -4.73
C TYR A 101 -2.12 -28.49 -4.45
N THR A 102 -2.22 -29.22 -3.34
CA THR A 102 -3.46 -29.93 -2.97
C THR A 102 -4.59 -28.96 -2.67
N ASN A 103 -5.58 -28.92 -3.57
CA ASN A 103 -6.80 -28.15 -3.41
C ASN A 103 -7.82 -28.91 -2.55
N SER A 104 -7.97 -28.50 -1.29
CA SER A 104 -8.89 -29.12 -0.35
C SER A 104 -10.36 -28.96 -0.75
N ASN A 105 -10.71 -27.93 -1.51
CA ASN A 105 -12.07 -27.76 -2.03
C ASN A 105 -12.35 -28.79 -3.11
N VAL A 106 -11.41 -29.05 -4.02
CA VAL A 106 -11.54 -30.12 -5.03
C VAL A 106 -11.62 -31.50 -4.36
N SER A 107 -10.80 -31.77 -3.35
CA SER A 107 -10.92 -32.99 -2.56
C SER A 107 -12.29 -33.10 -1.88
N ARG A 108 -12.82 -32.00 -1.34
CA ARG A 108 -14.15 -31.95 -0.70
C ARG A 108 -15.27 -32.27 -1.68
N ILE A 109 -15.27 -31.67 -2.88
CA ILE A 109 -16.32 -31.92 -3.87
C ILE A 109 -16.21 -33.29 -4.55
N LYS A 110 -15.07 -33.99 -4.44
CA LYS A 110 -14.89 -35.38 -4.92
C LYS A 110 -15.34 -36.45 -3.92
N ASN A 111 -15.81 -36.06 -2.74
CA ASN A 111 -16.24 -36.97 -1.67
C ASN A 111 -17.63 -37.56 -1.94
N SER A 112 -18.00 -38.59 -1.16
CA SER A 112 -19.26 -39.33 -1.30
C SER A 112 -20.52 -38.45 -1.19
N GLN A 113 -20.53 -37.46 -0.30
CA GLN A 113 -21.67 -36.54 -0.13
C GLN A 113 -21.97 -35.74 -1.41
N TRP A 114 -20.93 -35.19 -2.04
CA TRP A 114 -21.06 -34.47 -3.31
C TRP A 114 -21.34 -35.40 -4.49
N HIS A 115 -20.87 -36.65 -4.41
CA HIS A 115 -21.24 -37.68 -5.38
C HIS A 115 -22.74 -38.01 -5.33
N GLN A 116 -23.32 -38.08 -4.12
CA GLN A 116 -24.77 -38.25 -3.93
C GLN A 116 -25.53 -37.04 -4.48
N LEU A 117 -25.07 -35.81 -4.19
CA LEU A 117 -25.65 -34.60 -4.78
C LEU A 117 -25.61 -34.62 -6.31
N HIS A 118 -24.49 -35.03 -6.91
CA HIS A 118 -24.33 -35.17 -8.36
C HIS A 118 -25.33 -36.16 -8.96
N LYS A 119 -25.59 -37.29 -8.29
CA LYS A 119 -26.63 -38.24 -8.71
C LYS A 119 -28.03 -37.62 -8.62
N LEU A 120 -28.31 -36.89 -7.54
CA LEU A 120 -29.62 -36.28 -7.29
C LEU A 120 -29.99 -35.21 -8.32
N ILE A 121 -29.05 -34.31 -8.66
CA ILE A 121 -29.34 -33.18 -9.56
C ILE A 121 -29.03 -33.46 -11.02
N GLY A 122 -28.33 -34.57 -11.31
CA GLY A 122 -27.86 -34.95 -12.63
C GLY A 122 -26.61 -34.19 -13.09
N THR A 123 -25.90 -34.76 -14.08
CA THR A 123 -24.60 -34.25 -14.54
C THR A 123 -24.67 -32.82 -15.07
N HIS A 124 -25.69 -32.49 -15.88
CA HIS A 124 -25.82 -31.16 -16.47
C HIS A 124 -25.94 -30.06 -15.40
N ASN A 125 -26.85 -30.24 -14.43
CA ASN A 125 -27.06 -29.25 -13.36
C ASN A 125 -25.86 -29.18 -12.40
N PHE A 126 -25.20 -30.31 -12.14
CA PHE A 126 -24.00 -30.34 -11.31
C PHE A 126 -22.85 -29.54 -11.95
N VAL A 127 -22.66 -29.68 -13.25
CA VAL A 127 -21.63 -28.93 -13.99
C VAL A 127 -21.99 -27.46 -14.05
N ASN A 128 -23.26 -27.13 -14.27
CA ASN A 128 -23.73 -25.75 -14.20
C ASN A 128 -23.47 -25.14 -12.82
N LEU A 129 -23.71 -25.88 -11.73
CA LEU A 129 -23.39 -25.47 -10.36
C LEU A 129 -21.89 -25.19 -10.16
N LEU A 130 -21.00 -26.01 -10.74
CA LEU A 130 -19.55 -25.84 -10.62
C LEU A 130 -19.01 -24.62 -11.40
N ILE A 131 -19.62 -24.29 -12.55
CA ILE A 131 -19.13 -23.25 -13.46
C ILE A 131 -19.80 -21.89 -13.22
N ASN A 132 -21.13 -21.87 -13.07
CA ASN A 132 -21.94 -20.65 -13.12
C ASN A 132 -22.48 -20.19 -11.76
N TYR A 133 -22.12 -20.87 -10.68
CA TYR A 133 -22.52 -20.49 -9.33
C TYR A 133 -21.34 -20.42 -8.38
N THR A 134 -21.55 -19.67 -7.30
CA THR A 134 -20.68 -19.61 -6.13
C THR A 134 -21.37 -20.35 -4.99
N VAL A 135 -20.68 -21.33 -4.40
CA VAL A 135 -21.19 -22.09 -3.25
C VAL A 135 -20.38 -21.77 -2.00
N LEU A 136 -21.07 -21.29 -0.98
CA LEU A 136 -20.53 -20.98 0.35
C LEU A 136 -20.98 -22.06 1.33
N GLN A 137 -20.06 -22.58 2.13
CA GLN A 137 -20.36 -23.55 3.18
C GLN A 137 -20.16 -22.90 4.56
N PHE A 138 -21.18 -22.97 5.40
CA PHE A 138 -21.11 -22.55 6.79
C PHE A 138 -20.69 -23.73 7.67
N THR A 139 -19.63 -23.56 8.46
CA THR A 139 -19.07 -24.62 9.33
C THR A 139 -19.26 -24.33 10.82
N GLY A 140 -20.27 -23.52 11.17
CA GLY A 140 -20.59 -23.15 12.55
C GLY A 140 -19.80 -21.95 13.11
N GLY A 141 -18.66 -21.59 12.50
CA GLY A 141 -17.90 -20.39 12.85
C GLY A 141 -17.87 -19.31 11.78
N PHE A 142 -17.65 -19.69 10.52
CA PHE A 142 -17.52 -18.74 9.41
C PHE A 142 -17.90 -19.41 8.08
N PHE A 143 -18.12 -18.58 7.06
CA PHE A 143 -18.39 -19.04 5.70
C PHE A 143 -17.08 -19.37 4.97
N THR A 144 -17.04 -20.51 4.29
CA THR A 144 -15.96 -20.89 3.38
C THR A 144 -16.50 -20.98 1.97
N GLN A 145 -15.85 -20.33 1.01
CA GLN A 145 -16.17 -20.53 -0.41
C GLN A 145 -15.56 -21.85 -0.91
N VAL A 146 -16.43 -22.73 -1.41
CA VAL A 146 -16.06 -24.08 -1.88
C VAL A 146 -16.09 -24.18 -3.41
N ILE A 147 -17.02 -23.48 -4.07
CA ILE A 147 -17.14 -23.44 -5.54
C ILE A 147 -17.26 -21.99 -6.04
N GLY A 148 -16.87 -21.75 -7.30
CA GLY A 148 -17.15 -20.53 -8.05
C GLY A 148 -15.98 -19.55 -8.12
N ASN A 149 -16.28 -18.34 -8.59
CA ASN A 149 -15.28 -17.30 -8.76
C ASN A 149 -14.94 -16.68 -7.43
N ARG A 150 -13.65 -16.41 -7.18
CA ARG A 150 -13.18 -15.84 -5.91
C ARG A 150 -13.99 -14.58 -5.54
N ALA A 151 -14.68 -14.64 -4.40
CA ALA A 151 -15.58 -13.59 -3.90
C ALA A 151 -16.71 -13.20 -4.88
N ASN A 152 -17.16 -14.14 -5.71
CA ASN A 152 -18.14 -13.97 -6.77
C ASN A 152 -17.82 -12.79 -7.73
N ARG A 153 -16.53 -12.52 -7.95
CA ARG A 153 -16.10 -11.46 -8.86
C ARG A 153 -16.09 -11.95 -10.31
N PRO A 154 -16.31 -11.07 -11.30
CA PRO A 154 -16.14 -11.42 -12.70
C PRO A 154 -14.72 -11.94 -12.95
N HIS A 155 -14.60 -12.90 -13.88
CA HIS A 155 -13.29 -13.42 -14.25
C HIS A 155 -12.39 -12.30 -14.74
N THR A 156 -11.23 -12.19 -14.13
CA THR A 156 -10.15 -11.33 -14.58
C THR A 156 -8.92 -12.19 -14.75
N SER A 157 -8.27 -12.13 -15.91
CA SER A 157 -7.02 -12.87 -16.06
C SER A 157 -5.99 -12.31 -15.07
N PRO A 158 -5.17 -13.16 -14.45
CA PRO A 158 -4.23 -12.69 -13.46
C PRO A 158 -3.15 -11.83 -14.14
N PRO A 159 -2.59 -10.82 -13.45
CA PRO A 159 -1.62 -9.89 -14.03
C PRO A 159 -0.41 -10.56 -14.73
N TRP A 160 0.02 -11.72 -14.23
CA TRP A 160 1.14 -12.48 -14.82
C TRP A 160 0.78 -13.14 -16.15
N TYR A 161 -0.50 -13.49 -16.37
CA TYR A 161 -0.96 -14.10 -17.62
C TYR A 161 -0.85 -13.10 -18.78
N TYR A 162 -1.21 -11.84 -18.53
CA TYR A 162 -0.99 -10.75 -19.49
C TYR A 162 0.50 -10.48 -19.74
N GLN A 163 1.38 -10.72 -18.77
CA GLN A 163 2.82 -10.50 -18.94
C GLN A 163 3.48 -11.58 -19.81
N GLN A 164 2.97 -12.81 -19.79
CA GLN A 164 3.46 -13.92 -20.61
C GLN A 164 2.88 -13.92 -22.03
N ASN A 165 1.60 -13.58 -22.20
CA ASN A 165 0.91 -13.60 -23.49
C ASN A 165 0.81 -12.23 -24.18
N GLN A 166 1.68 -11.29 -23.83
CA GLN A 166 1.71 -9.99 -24.48
C GLN A 166 2.22 -10.12 -25.93
N ASN A 167 1.28 -10.27 -26.86
CA ASN A 167 1.35 -9.49 -28.09
C ASN A 167 1.18 -8.03 -27.65
N GLN A 168 2.28 -7.30 -27.54
CA GLN A 168 2.40 -5.93 -27.03
C GLN A 168 1.61 -4.86 -27.81
N LYS A 169 0.56 -5.22 -28.58
CA LYS A 169 0.01 -4.37 -29.64
C LYS A 169 -0.63 -3.07 -29.17
N HIS A 170 -1.29 -3.01 -28.01
CA HIS A 170 -2.01 -1.78 -27.62
C HIS A 170 -1.74 -1.35 -26.18
N LEU A 171 -1.36 -0.08 -26.00
CA LEU A 171 -1.36 0.60 -24.72
C LEU A 171 -2.77 0.60 -24.12
N HIS A 172 -2.92 0.06 -22.91
CA HIS A 172 -4.22 0.08 -22.24
C HIS A 172 -4.61 1.51 -21.82
N ASN A 173 -5.91 1.82 -21.82
CA ASN A 173 -6.47 3.11 -21.38
C ASN A 173 -6.03 3.53 -19.97
N SER A 174 -5.70 2.55 -19.12
CA SER A 174 -5.24 2.75 -17.73
C SER A 174 -3.73 2.91 -17.60
N THR A 175 -2.95 2.96 -18.69
CA THR A 175 -1.49 3.04 -18.62
C THR A 175 -1.07 4.30 -17.86
N PRO A 176 -0.37 4.17 -16.71
CA PRO A 176 -0.09 5.30 -15.84
C PRO A 176 1.21 6.01 -16.24
N ILE A 177 1.15 7.33 -16.41
CA ILE A 177 2.31 8.21 -16.54
C ILE A 177 2.73 8.67 -15.14
N THR A 178 3.99 8.44 -14.77
CA THR A 178 4.50 8.68 -13.40
C THR A 178 5.95 9.16 -13.39
N LEU A 179 6.32 9.90 -12.35
CA LEU A 179 7.72 10.23 -12.06
C LEU A 179 8.51 9.08 -11.40
N ARG A 180 7.88 7.93 -11.11
CA ARG A 180 8.48 6.85 -10.32
C ARG A 180 9.81 6.37 -10.88
N THR A 181 9.95 6.33 -12.19
CA THR A 181 11.16 5.90 -12.89
C THR A 181 12.29 6.94 -12.86
N SER A 182 11.99 8.23 -12.58
CA SER A 182 13.02 9.26 -12.39
C SER A 182 13.61 9.30 -10.97
N LEU A 183 12.85 8.82 -9.97
CA LEU A 183 13.21 8.89 -8.56
C LEU A 183 14.57 8.29 -8.29
N GLN A 184 15.41 9.07 -7.59
CA GLN A 184 16.73 8.68 -7.08
C GLN A 184 17.68 8.09 -8.13
N ARG A 185 17.52 8.47 -9.40
CA ARG A 185 18.49 8.14 -10.44
C ARG A 185 19.72 9.02 -10.28
N LYS A 186 20.86 8.40 -9.99
CA LYS A 186 22.17 9.02 -10.23
C LYS A 186 22.48 8.91 -11.73
N SER A 187 22.05 9.91 -12.51
CA SER A 187 22.62 10.11 -13.83
C SER A 187 23.94 10.83 -13.61
N SER A 188 25.08 10.22 -13.94
CA SER A 188 26.32 10.99 -13.93
C SER A 188 26.21 12.05 -15.02
N ILE A 189 26.04 13.31 -14.63
CA ILE A 189 26.03 14.46 -15.56
C ILE A 189 27.32 14.47 -16.42
N PHE A 190 28.39 13.81 -15.96
CA PHE A 190 29.73 13.86 -16.53
C PHE A 190 30.08 12.82 -17.62
N LYS A 191 29.10 12.10 -18.20
CA LYS A 191 29.31 11.31 -19.44
C LYS A 191 28.55 11.84 -20.67
N GLY A 192 28.02 13.05 -20.58
CA GLY A 192 27.17 13.65 -21.61
C GLY A 192 25.71 13.19 -21.49
N PRO A 193 24.72 14.06 -21.76
CA PRO A 193 23.33 13.65 -21.70
C PRO A 193 23.00 12.74 -22.89
N ASN A 194 23.12 11.43 -22.72
CA ASN A 194 22.58 10.43 -23.67
C ASN A 194 21.04 10.39 -23.59
N MET A 195 20.38 11.55 -23.65
CA MET A 195 18.92 11.68 -23.55
C MET A 195 18.25 11.16 -24.83
N ILE A 196 18.79 11.54 -25.99
CA ILE A 196 18.40 11.11 -27.33
C ILE A 196 19.63 10.45 -27.99
N PRO A 197 19.51 9.29 -28.63
CA PRO A 197 20.62 8.66 -29.35
C PRO A 197 21.18 9.53 -30.48
N THR A 198 22.48 9.39 -30.75
CA THR A 198 23.17 10.04 -31.89
C THR A 198 22.90 9.28 -33.20
N LYS A 199 23.35 9.84 -34.33
CA LYS A 199 22.87 9.54 -35.70
C LYS A 199 22.71 8.06 -36.09
N ASP A 200 23.46 7.15 -35.49
CA ASP A 200 23.49 5.72 -35.87
C ASP A 200 22.31 4.90 -35.29
N ASP A 201 21.60 5.40 -34.26
CA ASP A 201 20.53 4.65 -33.56
C ASP A 201 19.12 5.25 -33.77
N ILE A 202 18.91 6.07 -34.81
CA ILE A 202 17.62 6.75 -35.04
C ILE A 202 16.49 5.76 -35.33
N ASP A 203 16.79 4.67 -36.05
CA ASP A 203 15.78 3.66 -36.35
C ASP A 203 15.41 2.87 -35.09
N GLU A 204 16.37 2.55 -34.22
CA GLU A 204 16.10 1.94 -32.90
C GLU A 204 15.25 2.85 -32.00
N LEU A 205 15.47 4.18 -32.05
CA LEU A 205 14.64 5.12 -31.32
C LEU A 205 13.20 5.09 -31.84
N ILE A 206 13.00 5.08 -33.17
CA ILE A 206 11.65 4.98 -33.77
C ILE A 206 10.98 3.68 -33.32
N ASP A 207 11.73 2.57 -33.34
CA ASP A 207 11.23 1.28 -32.88
C ASP A 207 10.83 1.37 -31.40
N SER A 208 11.65 1.95 -30.54
CA SER A 208 11.33 2.13 -29.11
C SER A 208 10.12 3.03 -28.84
N ILE A 209 9.77 3.94 -29.76
CA ILE A 209 8.60 4.83 -29.64
C ILE A 209 7.34 4.08 -30.04
N PHE A 210 7.39 3.35 -31.16
CA PHE A 210 6.21 2.79 -31.81
C PHE A 210 6.12 1.27 -31.72
N GLU A 211 6.97 0.59 -30.96
CA GLU A 211 6.84 -0.84 -30.71
C GLU A 211 5.45 -1.13 -30.12
N PRO A 212 4.69 -2.07 -30.72
CA PRO A 212 5.10 -3.06 -31.73
C PRO A 212 4.71 -2.71 -33.18
N PHE A 213 4.17 -1.53 -33.45
CA PHE A 213 3.75 -1.07 -34.78
C PHE A 213 4.89 -0.71 -35.74
N ALA A 214 6.14 -0.97 -35.35
CA ALA A 214 7.35 -0.60 -36.11
C ALA A 214 7.34 -1.09 -37.57
N ASN A 215 6.70 -2.25 -37.81
CA ASN A 215 6.59 -2.87 -39.13
C ASN A 215 5.43 -2.29 -39.95
N GLU A 216 4.34 -1.91 -39.30
CA GLU A 216 3.13 -1.36 -39.90
C GLU A 216 3.29 0.10 -40.33
N ILE A 217 4.19 0.86 -39.68
CA ILE A 217 4.44 2.27 -40.00
C ILE A 217 5.40 2.50 -41.19
N LYS A 218 5.81 1.46 -41.94
CA LYS A 218 6.83 1.56 -43.01
C LYS A 218 6.56 2.70 -44.01
N CYS A 219 5.31 2.93 -44.39
CA CYS A 219 4.90 3.95 -45.36
C CYS A 219 5.17 5.39 -44.88
N ILE A 220 4.87 5.69 -43.61
CA ILE A 220 5.09 7.02 -43.00
C ILE A 220 6.46 7.14 -42.31
N ARG A 221 7.12 6.02 -42.03
CA ARG A 221 8.40 5.96 -41.29
C ARG A 221 9.49 6.77 -41.98
N LYS A 222 9.73 6.52 -43.27
CA LYS A 222 10.80 7.21 -44.03
C LYS A 222 10.41 8.65 -44.40
N SER A 223 9.15 8.85 -44.80
CA SER A 223 8.67 10.10 -45.39
C SER A 223 8.32 11.17 -44.35
N GLN A 224 7.76 10.79 -43.19
CA GLN A 224 7.22 11.73 -42.20
C GLN A 224 7.91 11.64 -40.83
N ILE A 225 8.08 10.44 -40.28
CA ILE A 225 8.59 10.25 -38.90
C ILE A 225 10.11 10.51 -38.82
N LYS A 226 10.90 9.84 -39.67
CA LYS A 226 12.36 9.89 -39.63
C LYS A 226 12.93 11.31 -39.80
N PRO A 227 12.39 12.19 -40.66
CA PRO A 227 12.82 13.59 -40.73
C PRO A 227 12.63 14.36 -39.41
N LEU A 228 11.52 14.15 -38.70
CA LEU A 228 11.24 14.83 -37.43
C LEU A 228 12.15 14.32 -36.30
N ILE A 229 12.39 13.01 -36.23
CA ILE A 229 13.30 12.42 -35.24
C ILE A 229 14.76 12.83 -35.53
N LYS A 230 15.17 12.89 -36.80
CA LYS A 230 16.48 13.46 -37.20
C LYS A 230 16.62 14.91 -36.74
N ARG A 231 15.57 15.73 -36.91
CA ARG A 231 15.58 17.12 -36.44
C ARG A 231 15.67 17.22 -34.92
N LEU A 232 14.96 16.36 -34.19
CA LEU A 232 15.06 16.25 -32.72
C LEU A 232 16.49 15.91 -32.28
N SER A 233 17.15 14.94 -32.92
CA SER A 233 18.54 14.56 -32.65
C SER A 233 19.54 15.67 -33.00
N LEU A 234 19.34 16.37 -34.12
CA LEU A 234 20.15 17.55 -34.46
C LEU A 234 20.00 18.68 -33.43
N ASN A 235 18.78 18.95 -32.98
CA ASN A 235 18.54 19.94 -31.92
C ASN A 235 19.25 19.54 -30.62
N HIS A 236 19.20 18.26 -30.23
CA HIS A 236 19.91 17.72 -29.07
C HIS A 236 21.40 18.05 -29.08
N THR A 237 22.07 17.92 -30.22
CA THR A 237 23.51 18.25 -30.34
C THR A 237 23.84 19.74 -30.21
N ARG A 238 22.85 20.64 -30.43
CA ARG A 238 23.06 22.11 -30.44
C ARG A 238 22.71 22.77 -29.11
N VAL A 239 21.93 22.11 -28.26
CA VAL A 239 21.42 22.70 -27.02
C VAL A 239 22.52 22.77 -25.95
N LYS A 240 22.78 23.98 -25.44
CA LYS A 240 23.68 24.23 -24.31
C LYS A 240 22.95 23.96 -22.98
N TYR A 241 22.82 22.69 -22.61
CA TYR A 241 22.05 22.26 -21.44
C TYR A 241 22.44 22.94 -20.13
N LEU A 242 23.73 22.96 -19.80
CA LEU A 242 24.24 23.52 -18.54
C LEU A 242 23.98 25.03 -18.46
N GLY A 243 24.24 25.78 -19.52
CA GLY A 243 23.95 27.22 -19.55
C GLY A 243 22.46 27.53 -19.36
N ILE A 244 21.56 26.69 -19.88
CA ILE A 244 20.12 26.84 -19.62
C ILE A 244 19.77 26.49 -18.16
N LEU A 245 20.40 25.44 -17.61
CA LEU A 245 20.20 25.03 -16.23
C LEU A 245 20.64 26.12 -15.25
N ASP A 246 21.84 26.67 -15.44
CA ASP A 246 22.39 27.70 -14.56
C ASP A 246 21.60 29.01 -14.61
N ASN A 247 21.06 29.37 -15.77
CA ASN A 247 20.23 30.57 -15.92
C ASN A 247 18.82 30.42 -15.32
N ILE A 248 18.20 29.24 -15.39
CA ILE A 248 16.81 29.03 -14.94
C ILE A 248 16.73 28.52 -13.50
N CYS A 249 17.70 27.69 -13.11
CA CYS A 249 17.80 27.03 -11.81
C CYS A 249 19.18 27.33 -11.18
N PRO A 250 19.48 28.59 -10.83
CA PRO A 250 20.78 28.96 -10.27
C PRO A 250 21.04 28.27 -8.92
N ILE A 251 22.32 28.01 -8.63
CA ILE A 251 22.74 27.47 -7.33
C ILE A 251 22.69 28.59 -6.29
N SER A 252 21.98 28.36 -5.18
CA SER A 252 22.04 29.25 -4.02
C SER A 252 23.38 29.06 -3.31
N LYS A 253 24.10 30.16 -3.01
CA LYS A 253 25.41 30.15 -2.36
C LYS A 253 25.35 30.31 -0.82
N ASP A 254 24.18 30.16 -0.22
CA ASP A 254 24.05 30.28 1.24
C ASP A 254 24.53 29.00 1.95
N ASP A 255 25.76 29.03 2.45
CA ASP A 255 26.41 27.95 3.22
C ASP A 255 25.68 27.61 4.53
N ASN A 256 24.85 28.54 5.05
CA ASN A 256 24.07 28.34 6.28
C ASN A 256 22.66 27.77 6.07
N SER A 257 22.20 27.63 4.82
CA SER A 257 20.84 27.20 4.49
C SER A 257 20.55 25.76 4.94
N TYR A 258 19.28 25.46 5.29
CA TYR A 258 18.90 24.06 5.55
C TYR A 258 18.98 23.30 4.23
N GLN A 259 19.32 22.01 4.29
CA GLN A 259 19.35 21.18 3.10
C GLN A 259 18.04 21.20 2.30
N LEU A 260 16.88 21.34 2.94
CA LEU A 260 15.61 21.43 2.22
C LEU A 260 15.42 22.77 1.49
N ASP A 261 16.16 23.82 1.86
CA ASP A 261 16.12 25.14 1.23
C ASP A 261 16.93 25.17 -0.07
N THR A 262 17.88 24.25 -0.24
CA THR A 262 18.69 24.11 -1.47
C THR A 262 17.92 23.42 -2.61
N ARG A 263 16.65 23.05 -2.38
CA ARG A 263 15.79 22.46 -3.41
C ARG A 263 15.50 23.45 -4.52
N THR A 264 15.42 22.96 -5.74
CA THR A 264 14.94 23.74 -6.88
C THR A 264 13.40 23.81 -6.85
N PRO A 265 12.79 25.01 -6.80
CA PRO A 265 11.33 25.13 -6.81
C PRO A 265 10.70 24.51 -8.07
N VAL A 266 9.56 23.83 -7.90
CA VAL A 266 8.83 23.17 -9.01
C VAL A 266 8.55 24.14 -10.18
N LYS A 267 8.31 25.43 -9.89
CA LYS A 267 8.11 26.46 -10.93
C LYS A 267 9.34 26.62 -11.83
N GLN A 268 10.55 26.61 -11.24
CA GLN A 268 11.80 26.71 -12.00
C GLN A 268 12.07 25.44 -12.80
N VAL A 269 11.87 24.26 -12.18
CA VAL A 269 11.99 22.96 -12.88
C VAL A 269 11.03 22.89 -14.07
N ASN A 270 9.78 23.33 -13.89
CA ASN A 270 8.80 23.39 -14.96
C ASN A 270 9.24 24.33 -16.10
N ARG A 271 9.73 25.53 -15.77
CA ARG A 271 10.26 26.48 -16.75
C ARG A 271 11.44 25.88 -17.52
N PHE A 272 12.37 25.23 -16.81
CA PHE A 272 13.54 24.58 -17.41
C PHE A 272 13.14 23.49 -18.40
N ILE A 273 12.24 22.59 -18.02
CA ILE A 273 11.76 21.51 -18.88
C ILE A 273 11.01 22.08 -20.09
N ILE A 274 10.14 23.07 -19.90
CA ILE A 274 9.42 23.73 -21.00
C ILE A 274 10.40 24.33 -22.01
N VAL A 275 11.42 25.07 -21.55
CA VAL A 275 12.44 25.68 -22.42
C VAL A 275 13.26 24.61 -23.15
N LEU A 276 13.63 23.52 -22.48
CA LEU A 276 14.33 22.41 -23.12
C LEU A 276 13.46 21.74 -24.18
N VAL A 277 12.22 21.38 -23.85
CA VAL A 277 11.30 20.74 -24.80
C VAL A 277 11.05 21.65 -26.00
N GLU A 278 10.92 22.96 -25.80
CA GLU A 278 10.74 23.93 -26.88
C GLU A 278 11.96 24.07 -27.79
N LYS A 279 13.17 23.93 -27.27
CA LYS A 279 14.40 23.92 -28.07
C LYS A 279 14.67 22.57 -28.75
N LEU A 280 14.22 21.47 -28.15
CA LEU A 280 14.49 20.11 -28.63
C LEU A 280 13.44 19.63 -29.63
N VAL A 281 12.16 19.74 -29.28
CA VAL A 281 11.05 19.08 -29.99
C VAL A 281 10.45 20.02 -31.04
N PRO A 282 10.53 19.67 -32.34
CA PRO A 282 9.88 20.45 -33.40
C PRO A 282 8.38 20.61 -33.16
N ILE A 283 7.83 21.79 -33.47
CA ILE A 283 6.39 22.09 -33.29
C ILE A 283 5.49 21.08 -34.02
N GLN A 284 5.94 20.57 -35.17
CA GLN A 284 5.24 19.58 -35.97
C GLN A 284 4.96 18.29 -35.17
N MET A 285 5.85 17.90 -34.24
CA MET A 285 5.66 16.70 -33.44
C MET A 285 4.48 16.83 -32.47
N PHE A 286 4.06 18.04 -32.11
CA PHE A 286 2.85 18.28 -31.31
C PHE A 286 1.59 18.41 -32.17
N GLY A 287 1.72 18.45 -33.50
CA GLY A 287 0.64 18.71 -34.45
C GLY A 287 0.23 20.19 -34.50
N SER A 288 -0.17 20.78 -33.36
CA SER A 288 -0.62 22.17 -33.28
C SER A 288 -0.14 22.91 -32.03
N LYS A 289 -0.22 24.25 -32.06
CA LYS A 289 0.07 25.11 -30.90
C LYS A 289 -0.86 24.80 -29.71
N ARG A 290 -2.11 24.41 -29.98
CA ARG A 290 -3.08 24.00 -28.95
C ARG A 290 -2.63 22.73 -28.24
N ASN A 291 -2.27 21.69 -28.98
CA ASN A 291 -1.78 20.44 -28.42
C ASN A 291 -0.48 20.65 -27.64
N LYS A 292 0.47 21.46 -28.15
CA LYS A 292 1.68 21.86 -27.41
C LYS A 292 1.36 22.47 -26.05
N SER A 293 0.40 23.41 -26.00
CA SER A 293 -0.04 24.05 -24.74
C SER A 293 -0.61 23.02 -23.75
N LYS A 294 -1.43 22.07 -24.23
CA LYS A 294 -1.95 20.97 -23.39
C LYS A 294 -0.84 20.06 -22.87
N VAL A 295 0.13 19.68 -23.71
CA VAL A 295 1.29 18.90 -23.28
C VAL A 295 2.06 19.62 -22.17
N PHE A 296 2.33 20.93 -22.30
CA PHE A 296 3.02 21.72 -21.27
C PHE A 296 2.21 21.83 -19.97
N HIS A 297 0.89 21.92 -20.07
CA HIS A 297 0.00 21.84 -18.92
C HIS A 297 0.15 20.50 -18.18
N PHE A 298 0.17 19.37 -18.90
CA PHE A 298 0.37 18.05 -18.29
C PHE A 298 1.78 17.84 -17.74
N ILE A 299 2.83 18.45 -18.31
CA ILE A 299 4.18 18.50 -17.68
C ILE A 299 4.10 19.20 -16.32
N SER A 300 3.38 20.32 -16.25
CA SER A 300 3.20 21.08 -15.01
C SER A 300 2.43 20.27 -13.94
N ILE A 301 1.47 19.43 -14.35
CA ILE A 301 0.76 18.50 -13.46
C ILE A 301 1.69 17.38 -13.01
N LEU A 302 2.44 16.76 -13.94
CA LEU A 302 3.36 15.65 -13.67
C LEU A 302 4.35 15.99 -12.57
N LEU A 303 4.94 17.20 -12.58
CA LEU A 303 5.89 17.67 -11.59
C LEU A 303 5.29 17.91 -10.19
N ARG A 304 3.96 18.02 -10.09
CA ARG A 304 3.23 18.27 -8.82
C ARG A 304 2.57 17.01 -8.27
N LEU A 305 2.72 15.87 -8.94
CA LEU A 305 2.19 14.61 -8.44
C LEU A 305 2.89 14.24 -7.13
N PRO A 306 2.15 13.75 -6.12
CA PRO A 306 2.77 13.15 -4.96
C PRO A 306 3.43 11.82 -5.32
N LEU A 307 4.26 11.29 -4.42
CA LEU A 307 4.86 9.98 -4.51
C LEU A 307 3.77 8.90 -4.74
N GLY A 308 3.93 8.10 -5.79
CA GLY A 308 2.94 7.10 -6.20
C GLY A 308 1.77 7.65 -7.03
N GLY A 309 1.68 8.98 -7.20
CA GLY A 309 0.71 9.61 -8.10
C GLY A 309 0.94 9.27 -9.57
N ASN A 310 -0.14 9.25 -10.34
CA ASN A 310 -0.11 8.99 -11.78
C ASN A 310 -1.11 9.84 -12.56
N ILE A 311 -0.84 10.00 -13.85
CA ILE A 311 -1.77 10.54 -14.85
C ILE A 311 -2.14 9.40 -15.80
N PRO A 312 -3.42 8.98 -15.89
CA PRO A 312 -3.85 8.03 -16.89
C PRO A 312 -3.63 8.59 -18.30
N LEU A 313 -3.08 7.77 -19.22
CA LEU A 313 -2.83 8.17 -20.60
C LEU A 313 -4.10 8.69 -21.30
N ALA A 314 -5.25 8.04 -21.06
CA ALA A 314 -6.54 8.45 -21.62
C ALA A 314 -6.92 9.90 -21.29
N GLU A 315 -6.53 10.42 -20.12
CA GLU A 315 -6.81 11.80 -19.74
C GLU A 315 -6.00 12.81 -20.56
N ILE A 316 -4.78 12.45 -20.94
CA ILE A 316 -3.98 13.27 -21.86
C ILE A 316 -4.59 13.19 -23.25
N MET A 317 -4.88 11.98 -23.74
CA MET A 317 -5.40 11.72 -25.09
C MET A 317 -6.72 12.46 -25.36
N THR A 318 -7.68 12.39 -24.44
CA THR A 318 -8.97 13.10 -24.54
C THR A 318 -8.86 14.62 -24.62
N SER A 319 -7.74 15.19 -24.18
CA SER A 319 -7.51 16.63 -24.23
C SER A 319 -6.86 17.12 -25.54
N LEU A 320 -6.34 16.19 -26.35
CA LEU A 320 -5.57 16.45 -27.56
C LEU A 320 -6.45 16.32 -28.81
N ARG A 321 -6.14 17.13 -29.83
CA ARG A 321 -6.71 16.96 -31.18
C ARG A 321 -5.86 15.96 -31.95
N ILE A 322 -6.33 14.72 -32.06
CA ILE A 322 -5.60 13.62 -32.71
C ILE A 322 -5.33 13.91 -34.19
N ASN A 323 -6.30 14.50 -34.89
CA ASN A 323 -6.18 14.83 -36.31
C ASN A 323 -5.12 15.91 -36.62
N ASP A 324 -4.69 16.69 -35.61
CA ASP A 324 -3.63 17.69 -35.81
C ASP A 324 -2.25 17.01 -35.97
N PHE A 325 -2.08 15.74 -35.58
CA PHE A 325 -0.83 14.99 -35.73
C PHE A 325 -0.67 14.42 -37.16
N THR A 326 -0.58 15.32 -38.14
CA THR A 326 -0.51 14.96 -39.58
C THR A 326 0.65 14.03 -39.94
N TRP A 327 1.74 14.07 -39.17
CA TRP A 327 2.92 13.22 -39.36
C TRP A 327 2.77 11.77 -38.85
N LEU A 328 1.63 11.46 -38.21
CA LEU A 328 1.24 10.12 -37.74
C LEU A 328 -0.07 9.65 -38.39
N GLN A 329 -0.59 10.39 -39.36
CA GLN A 329 -1.87 10.09 -39.97
C GLN A 329 -1.76 8.88 -40.89
N MET A 330 -2.51 7.83 -40.58
CA MET A 330 -2.65 6.64 -41.40
C MET A 330 -3.90 6.71 -42.29
N ASN A 331 -3.93 5.95 -43.38
CA ASN A 331 -5.10 5.85 -44.25
C ASN A 331 -6.19 5.00 -43.59
N ARG A 332 -7.45 5.20 -43.99
CA ARG A 332 -8.59 4.45 -43.41
C ARG A 332 -8.52 2.93 -43.66
N SER A 333 -7.75 2.50 -44.65
CA SER A 333 -7.51 1.10 -44.99
C SER A 333 -6.43 0.42 -44.14
N ASP A 334 -5.66 1.20 -43.36
CA ASP A 334 -4.54 0.68 -42.60
C ASP A 334 -5.01 0.00 -41.31
N THR A 335 -4.34 -1.09 -40.93
CA THR A 335 -4.67 -1.88 -39.75
C THR A 335 -4.42 -1.13 -38.43
N VAL A 336 -3.53 -0.14 -38.45
CA VAL A 336 -3.15 0.67 -37.28
C VAL A 336 -3.85 2.03 -37.34
N LYS A 337 -4.53 2.40 -36.26
CA LYS A 337 -5.21 3.70 -36.16
C LYS A 337 -4.21 4.79 -35.79
N THR A 338 -4.41 6.00 -36.33
CA THR A 338 -3.65 7.20 -35.94
C THR A 338 -3.68 7.44 -34.43
N GLU A 339 -4.82 7.15 -33.78
CA GLU A 339 -4.97 7.28 -32.32
C GLU A 339 -3.98 6.40 -31.55
N ASP A 340 -3.74 5.16 -32.00
CA ASP A 340 -2.78 4.24 -31.38
C ASP A 340 -1.34 4.77 -31.50
N LEU A 341 -0.96 5.30 -32.67
CA LEU A 341 0.37 5.88 -32.88
C LEU A 341 0.59 7.13 -32.03
N VAL A 342 -0.42 8.00 -31.94
CA VAL A 342 -0.36 9.19 -31.07
C VAL A 342 -0.26 8.77 -29.59
N ALA A 343 -1.00 7.75 -29.16
CA ALA A 343 -0.93 7.23 -27.80
C ALA A 343 0.49 6.74 -27.44
N HIS A 344 1.13 5.97 -28.34
CA HIS A 344 2.51 5.49 -28.17
C HIS A 344 3.51 6.64 -28.11
N PHE A 345 3.39 7.63 -29.01
CA PHE A 345 4.23 8.82 -28.99
C PHE A 345 4.08 9.62 -27.69
N ILE A 346 2.84 9.89 -27.24
CA ILE A 346 2.57 10.64 -26.01
C ILE A 346 3.05 9.88 -24.78
N PHE A 347 2.83 8.57 -24.72
CA PHE A 347 3.35 7.73 -23.65
C PHE A 347 4.88 7.76 -23.59
N TRP A 348 5.56 7.56 -24.73
CA TRP A 348 7.02 7.69 -24.81
C TRP A 348 7.49 9.08 -24.39
N PHE A 349 6.84 10.14 -24.88
CA PHE A 349 7.21 11.52 -24.61
C PHE A 349 7.21 11.80 -23.10
N PHE A 350 6.14 11.44 -22.39
CA PHE A 350 6.07 11.67 -20.95
C PHE A 350 6.91 10.66 -20.15
N GLN A 351 6.71 9.36 -20.37
CA GLN A 351 7.23 8.31 -19.49
C GLN A 351 8.71 7.97 -19.75
N ARG A 352 9.21 8.21 -20.97
CA ARG A 352 10.60 7.96 -21.36
C ARG A 352 11.37 9.27 -21.51
N PHE A 353 10.90 10.20 -22.33
CA PHE A 353 11.67 11.41 -22.67
C PHE A 353 11.70 12.45 -21.54
N VAL A 354 10.54 12.98 -21.11
CA VAL A 354 10.45 14.01 -20.04
C VAL A 354 11.02 13.49 -18.71
N VAL A 355 10.64 12.27 -18.31
CA VAL A 355 11.19 11.62 -17.10
C VAL A 355 12.71 11.49 -17.16
N LYS A 356 13.29 11.19 -18.33
CA LYS A 356 14.75 11.09 -18.50
C LYS A 356 15.43 12.46 -18.44
N ILE A 357 14.81 13.51 -18.99
CA ILE A 357 15.29 14.90 -18.80
C ILE A 357 15.38 15.22 -17.31
N ILE A 358 14.29 14.99 -16.56
CA ILE A 358 14.23 15.24 -15.12
C ILE A 358 15.35 14.49 -14.40
N ALA A 359 15.45 13.18 -14.61
CA ALA A 359 16.47 12.34 -13.98
C ALA A 359 17.91 12.71 -14.34
N THR A 360 18.13 13.33 -15.51
CA THR A 360 19.46 13.72 -15.97
C THR A 360 20.00 14.93 -15.22
N PHE A 361 19.15 15.92 -14.91
CA PHE A 361 19.58 17.18 -14.27
C PHE A 361 19.26 17.25 -12.78
N PHE A 362 18.22 16.55 -12.34
CA PHE A 362 17.75 16.63 -10.96
C PHE A 362 17.75 15.26 -10.29
N TYR A 363 18.27 15.23 -9.06
CA TYR A 363 17.99 14.18 -8.10
C TYR A 363 16.59 14.40 -7.54
N THR A 364 15.68 13.49 -7.87
CA THR A 364 14.29 13.54 -7.42
C THR A 364 14.05 12.61 -6.23
N THR A 365 13.57 13.16 -5.13
CA THR A 365 13.35 12.42 -3.88
C THR A 365 12.24 13.06 -3.05
N GLU A 366 11.66 12.33 -2.13
CA GLU A 366 10.74 12.83 -1.11
C GLU A 366 11.47 13.22 0.19
N VAL A 367 10.78 13.87 1.12
CA VAL A 367 11.22 13.93 2.54
C VAL A 367 10.71 12.69 3.24
N SER A 368 11.49 12.10 4.15
CA SER A 368 11.15 10.84 4.84
C SER A 368 9.75 10.76 5.47
N SER A 369 9.10 11.90 5.77
CA SER A 369 7.77 12.00 6.38
C SER A 369 6.70 12.61 5.47
N ASN A 370 6.98 12.82 4.17
CA ASN A 370 6.08 13.51 3.24
C ASN A 370 6.03 12.76 1.89
N VAL A 371 4.94 12.92 1.16
CA VAL A 371 4.74 12.37 -0.18
C VAL A 371 5.08 13.38 -1.29
N GLU A 372 5.36 14.64 -0.96
CA GLU A 372 5.79 15.64 -1.94
C GLU A 372 7.15 15.25 -2.56
N ILE A 373 7.24 15.34 -3.89
CA ILE A 373 8.49 15.11 -4.64
C ILE A 373 9.27 16.42 -4.69
N LEU A 374 10.51 16.36 -4.19
CA LEU A 374 11.49 17.43 -4.23
C LEU A 374 12.48 17.21 -5.38
N PHE A 375 13.03 18.31 -5.88
CA PHE A 375 13.99 18.33 -6.97
C PHE A 375 15.26 19.04 -6.49
N PHE A 376 16.40 18.35 -6.53
CA PHE A 376 17.71 18.93 -6.26
C PHE A 376 18.53 18.84 -7.53
N ARG A 377 19.28 19.88 -7.91
CA ARG A 377 20.30 19.70 -8.95
C ARG A 377 21.32 18.65 -8.46
N HIS A 378 21.86 17.84 -9.37
CA HIS A 378 22.78 16.75 -8.96
C HIS A 378 24.06 17.27 -8.30
N ASP A 379 24.62 18.39 -8.77
CA ASP A 379 25.80 19.04 -8.18
C ASP A 379 25.54 19.51 -6.73
N VAL A 380 24.39 20.15 -6.51
CA VAL A 380 23.93 20.55 -5.17
C VAL A 380 23.71 19.33 -4.29
N TRP A 381 23.02 18.31 -4.79
CA TRP A 381 22.75 17.06 -4.06
C TRP A 381 24.04 16.33 -3.67
N GLU A 382 25.03 16.29 -4.56
CA GLU A 382 26.33 15.68 -4.29
C GLU A 382 27.08 16.46 -3.19
N SER A 383 27.08 17.80 -3.26
CA SER A 383 27.72 18.66 -2.26
C SER A 383 27.17 18.42 -0.84
N ILE A 384 25.85 18.33 -0.70
CA ILE A 384 25.18 18.17 0.61
C ILE A 384 25.19 16.73 1.12
N SER A 385 25.17 15.72 0.23
CA SER A 385 25.10 14.30 0.64
C SER A 385 26.45 13.64 0.86
N THR A 386 27.52 14.11 0.21
CA THR A 386 28.85 13.47 0.29
C THR A 386 29.44 13.46 1.70
N PRO A 387 29.40 14.56 2.49
CA PRO A 387 29.94 14.57 3.85
C PRO A 387 29.21 13.55 4.75
N PHE A 388 27.88 13.51 4.67
CA PHE A 388 27.06 12.54 5.40
C PHE A 388 27.39 11.11 5.00
N LEU A 389 27.45 10.82 3.70
CA LEU A 389 27.73 9.47 3.21
C LEU A 389 29.13 9.00 3.61
N LYS A 390 30.14 9.88 3.60
CA LYS A 390 31.49 9.53 4.05
C LYS A 390 31.48 9.08 5.51
N ALA A 391 30.89 9.88 6.39
CA ALA A 391 30.77 9.55 7.82
C ALA A 391 29.94 8.28 8.06
N TYR A 392 28.84 8.11 7.32
CA TYR A 392 27.99 6.92 7.42
C TYR A 392 28.72 5.64 7.01
N PHE A 393 29.46 5.68 5.89
CA PHE A 393 30.20 4.53 5.38
C PHE A 393 31.31 4.14 6.34
N GLU A 394 32.07 5.12 6.82
CA GLU A 394 33.13 4.91 7.80
C GLU A 394 32.61 4.29 9.10
N LYS A 395 31.46 4.76 9.59
CA LYS A 395 30.85 4.26 10.83
C LYS A 395 30.27 2.85 10.67
N TYR A 396 29.45 2.61 9.64
CA TYR A 396 28.57 1.43 9.59
C TYR A 396 28.94 0.36 8.56
N LEU A 397 29.79 0.69 7.57
CA LEU A 397 30.01 -0.18 6.41
C LEU A 397 31.46 -0.64 6.27
N VAL A 398 31.64 -1.78 5.61
CA VAL A 398 32.94 -2.31 5.20
C VAL A 398 32.85 -2.75 3.74
N GLU A 399 33.88 -2.47 2.95
CA GLU A 399 33.90 -2.84 1.53
C GLU A 399 34.03 -4.37 1.35
N ASN A 400 33.11 -4.95 0.56
CA ASN A 400 33.06 -6.38 0.25
C ASN A 400 33.86 -6.69 -1.01
N LYS A 401 35.19 -6.66 -0.89
CA LYS A 401 36.13 -6.93 -2.00
C LYS A 401 35.95 -8.31 -2.68
N PRO A 402 35.62 -9.40 -1.94
CA PRO A 402 35.39 -10.71 -2.55
C PRO A 402 34.16 -10.79 -3.46
N CYS A 403 33.25 -9.82 -3.35
CA CYS A 403 32.00 -9.86 -4.10
C CYS A 403 32.21 -9.70 -5.61
N ARG A 404 31.54 -10.55 -6.39
CA ARG A 404 31.48 -10.55 -7.87
C ARG A 404 30.02 -10.54 -8.32
N ASN A 405 29.78 -10.29 -9.61
CA ASN A 405 28.44 -10.32 -10.21
C ASN A 405 27.40 -9.42 -9.51
N HIS A 406 27.77 -8.19 -9.14
CA HIS A 406 26.95 -7.32 -8.26
C HIS A 406 25.55 -7.00 -8.78
N LYS A 407 25.28 -7.22 -10.07
CA LYS A 407 23.99 -6.97 -10.72
C LYS A 407 23.12 -8.22 -10.83
N SER A 408 23.71 -9.40 -10.67
CA SER A 408 23.03 -10.68 -10.84
C SER A 408 22.41 -11.14 -9.53
N TYR A 409 21.16 -11.56 -9.58
CA TYR A 409 20.50 -12.20 -8.44
C TYR A 409 20.89 -13.68 -8.32
N LEU A 410 21.01 -14.40 -9.44
CA LEU A 410 21.24 -15.85 -9.46
C LEU A 410 22.71 -16.22 -9.26
N LEU A 411 23.63 -15.44 -9.83
CA LEU A 411 25.05 -15.77 -9.86
C LEU A 411 25.85 -15.11 -8.72
N SER A 412 25.23 -14.21 -7.95
CA SER A 412 25.88 -13.60 -6.79
C SER A 412 25.68 -14.44 -5.53
N ARG A 413 26.70 -14.45 -4.67
CA ARG A 413 26.62 -15.04 -3.33
C ARG A 413 25.98 -14.10 -2.30
N PHE A 414 25.60 -12.89 -2.72
CA PHE A 414 25.10 -11.83 -1.86
C PHE A 414 23.80 -11.23 -2.40
N ASN A 415 22.90 -10.87 -1.50
CA ASN A 415 21.69 -10.13 -1.82
C ASN A 415 22.03 -8.66 -2.03
N HIS A 416 22.11 -8.23 -3.29
CA HIS A 416 22.48 -6.86 -3.61
C HIS A 416 21.30 -5.90 -3.48
N SER A 417 21.57 -4.73 -2.91
CA SER A 417 20.66 -3.60 -2.85
C SER A 417 21.33 -2.33 -3.32
N LYS A 418 20.61 -1.43 -3.98
CA LYS A 418 21.09 -0.08 -4.34
C LYS A 418 20.86 0.88 -3.17
N LEU A 419 21.85 1.72 -2.90
CA LEU A 419 21.69 2.82 -1.95
C LEU A 419 20.68 3.83 -2.48
N ARG A 420 19.62 4.05 -1.69
CA ARG A 420 18.65 5.12 -1.84
C ARG A 420 18.82 6.07 -0.66
N LEU A 421 19.08 7.34 -0.95
CA LEU A 421 19.27 8.38 0.07
C LEU A 421 18.07 9.32 0.08
N VAL A 422 17.46 9.52 1.26
CA VAL A 422 16.27 10.36 1.45
C VAL A 422 16.57 11.40 2.53
N PRO A 423 16.35 12.70 2.30
CA PRO A 423 16.57 13.73 3.31
C PRO A 423 15.55 13.63 4.46
N LYS A 424 15.97 14.02 5.67
CA LYS A 424 15.07 14.28 6.80
C LYS A 424 14.80 15.78 6.96
N LYS A 425 13.85 16.14 7.84
CA LYS A 425 13.57 17.55 8.19
C LYS A 425 14.71 18.19 8.99
N ALA A 426 15.40 17.40 9.81
CA ALA A 426 16.54 17.87 10.60
C ALA A 426 17.73 18.22 9.71
N LYS A 427 18.45 19.29 10.05
CA LYS A 427 19.59 19.81 9.26
C LYS A 427 20.71 18.76 9.20
N GLY A 428 21.19 18.48 7.99
CA GLY A 428 22.31 17.55 7.75
C GLY A 428 21.98 16.06 7.95
N GLU A 429 20.72 15.71 8.24
CA GLU A 429 20.31 14.32 8.46
C GLU A 429 19.68 13.70 7.21
N PHE A 430 20.05 12.44 6.96
CA PHE A 430 19.49 11.62 5.90
C PHE A 430 19.11 10.23 6.40
N ARG A 431 18.28 9.56 5.61
CA ARG A 431 17.93 8.16 5.75
C ARG A 431 18.54 7.36 4.60
N VAL A 432 19.32 6.35 4.95
CA VAL A 432 19.93 5.41 4.00
C VAL A 432 19.02 4.19 3.89
N LEU A 433 18.49 3.95 2.70
CA LEU A 433 17.64 2.81 2.38
C LEU A 433 18.36 1.88 1.40
N ALA A 434 18.20 0.58 1.61
CA ALA A 434 18.62 -0.46 0.68
C ALA A 434 17.44 -0.85 -0.19
N ALA A 435 17.50 -0.49 -1.48
CA ALA A 435 16.51 -0.90 -2.47
C ALA A 435 16.98 -2.20 -3.16
N PRO A 436 16.31 -3.36 -2.97
CA PRO A 436 16.77 -4.63 -3.52
C PRO A 436 16.99 -4.56 -5.04
N GLN A 437 18.13 -5.10 -5.50
CA GLN A 437 18.38 -5.35 -6.89
C GLN A 437 17.66 -6.62 -7.31
N LYS A 438 16.83 -6.50 -8.34
CA LYS A 438 15.94 -7.59 -8.81
C LYS A 438 16.52 -8.27 -10.06
N GLY A 439 17.85 -8.34 -10.15
CA GLY A 439 18.54 -8.85 -11.34
C GLY A 439 18.65 -7.88 -12.52
N SER A 440 19.39 -8.32 -13.54
CA SER A 440 19.67 -7.56 -14.77
C SER A 440 18.66 -7.73 -15.89
N ASP A 441 17.93 -8.84 -15.92
CA ASP A 441 17.00 -9.22 -16.99
C ASP A 441 15.68 -9.80 -16.45
N LYS A 442 14.81 -10.24 -17.36
CA LYS A 442 13.49 -10.78 -17.02
C LYS A 442 13.56 -12.10 -16.25
N GLU A 443 14.54 -12.95 -16.54
CA GLU A 443 14.68 -14.27 -15.91
C GLU A 443 15.14 -14.10 -14.47
N GLU A 444 16.19 -13.32 -14.24
CA GLU A 444 16.67 -13.02 -12.89
C GLU A 444 15.62 -12.26 -12.07
N SER A 445 14.89 -11.32 -12.68
CA SER A 445 13.79 -10.64 -12.01
C SER A 445 12.67 -11.61 -11.63
N SER A 446 12.38 -12.59 -12.47
CA SER A 446 11.39 -13.62 -12.18
C SER A 446 11.86 -14.50 -11.03
N ALA A 447 13.12 -14.94 -11.04
CA ALA A 447 13.72 -15.72 -9.96
C ALA A 447 13.68 -14.98 -8.62
N TYR A 448 14.03 -13.68 -8.60
CA TYR A 448 13.91 -12.84 -7.42
C TYR A 448 12.48 -12.80 -6.88
N PHE A 449 11.49 -12.59 -7.75
CA PHE A 449 10.09 -12.53 -7.32
C PHE A 449 9.56 -13.89 -6.86
N LEU A 450 10.01 -15.00 -7.44
CA LEU A 450 9.70 -16.35 -6.99
C LEU A 450 10.28 -16.60 -5.60
N HIS A 451 11.57 -16.34 -5.39
CA HIS A 451 12.19 -16.45 -4.08
C HIS A 451 11.49 -15.57 -3.04
N PHE A 452 11.19 -14.32 -3.40
CA PHE A 452 10.43 -13.43 -2.52
C PHE A 452 9.06 -14.03 -2.15
N LYS A 453 8.34 -14.58 -3.13
CA LYS A 453 6.99 -15.13 -2.97
C LYS A 453 6.96 -16.43 -2.16
N TYR A 454 7.98 -17.29 -2.30
CA TYR A 454 8.01 -18.64 -1.73
C TYR A 454 8.97 -18.80 -0.54
N VAL A 455 9.87 -17.85 -0.30
CA VAL A 455 10.86 -17.94 0.78
C VAL A 455 10.77 -16.71 1.69
N THR A 456 11.11 -15.51 1.20
CA THR A 456 11.20 -14.30 2.05
C THR A 456 9.87 -13.93 2.70
N TYR A 457 8.78 -13.92 1.94
CA TYR A 457 7.46 -13.56 2.47
C TYR A 457 6.90 -14.63 3.42
N PRO A 458 6.98 -15.94 3.13
CA PRO A 458 6.68 -16.98 4.11
C PRO A 458 7.48 -16.87 5.42
N VAL A 459 8.80 -16.62 5.35
CA VAL A 459 9.63 -16.39 6.55
C VAL A 459 9.14 -15.18 7.33
N GLN A 460 8.78 -14.08 6.67
CA GLN A 460 8.16 -12.92 7.33
C GLN A 460 6.90 -13.32 8.11
N CYS A 461 6.02 -14.11 7.51
CA CYS A 461 4.80 -14.59 8.15
C CYS A 461 5.09 -15.52 9.34
N ILE A 462 6.11 -16.38 9.25
CA ILE A 462 6.54 -17.26 10.34
C ILE A 462 7.02 -16.45 11.54
N LEU A 463 7.88 -15.45 11.31
CA LEU A 463 8.37 -14.58 12.37
C LEU A 463 7.24 -13.81 13.05
N ASP A 464 6.24 -13.34 12.29
CA ASP A 464 5.08 -12.65 12.83
C ASP A 464 4.18 -13.59 13.64
N PHE A 465 4.02 -14.83 13.17
CA PHE A 465 3.31 -15.89 13.89
C PHE A 465 3.96 -16.20 15.24
N VAL A 466 5.28 -16.46 15.26
CA VAL A 466 6.03 -16.78 16.48
C VAL A 466 6.01 -15.59 17.45
N ARG A 467 6.16 -14.37 16.92
CA ARG A 467 6.05 -13.14 17.71
C ARG A 467 4.69 -13.02 18.39
N LYS A 468 3.59 -13.23 17.67
CA LYS A 468 2.22 -13.14 18.21
C LYS A 468 1.89 -14.27 19.19
N LYS A 469 2.54 -15.44 19.05
CA LYS A 469 2.39 -16.56 19.99
C LYS A 469 3.11 -16.31 21.31
N ARG A 470 4.16 -15.49 21.32
CA ARG A 470 4.93 -15.13 22.53
C ARG A 470 4.05 -14.36 23.52
N ARG A 471 3.96 -14.84 24.75
CA ARG A 471 3.36 -14.08 25.86
C ARG A 471 4.32 -12.98 26.29
N THR A 472 3.81 -11.76 26.41
CA THR A 472 4.56 -10.56 26.78
C THR A 472 3.77 -9.76 27.82
N HIS A 473 4.46 -9.00 28.67
CA HIS A 473 3.88 -8.13 29.69
C HIS A 473 3.45 -6.78 29.14
N PHE A 474 3.84 -6.48 27.91
CA PHE A 474 3.44 -5.29 27.16
C PHE A 474 2.92 -5.74 25.80
N ASP A 475 2.05 -4.96 25.21
CA ASP A 475 1.58 -5.22 23.87
C ASP A 475 2.12 -4.16 22.91
N LYS A 476 2.88 -4.60 21.90
CA LYS A 476 3.32 -3.69 20.84
C LYS A 476 2.11 -3.16 20.08
N VAL A 477 2.10 -1.86 19.84
CA VAL A 477 1.12 -1.19 18.97
C VAL A 477 1.67 -1.04 17.55
N TYR A 478 0.79 -1.10 16.55
CA TYR A 478 1.13 -0.91 15.14
C TYR A 478 0.53 0.38 14.55
N SER A 479 -0.35 1.03 15.30
CA SER A 479 -1.08 2.21 14.85
C SER A 479 -1.37 3.17 16.00
N GLN A 480 -1.67 4.43 15.65
CA GLN A 480 -2.10 5.42 16.63
C GLN A 480 -3.40 5.01 17.33
N ASN A 481 -4.31 4.33 16.63
CA ASN A 481 -5.58 3.86 17.20
C ASN A 481 -5.35 2.84 18.32
N GLU A 482 -4.37 1.94 18.14
CA GLU A 482 -4.03 0.98 19.18
C GLU A 482 -3.44 1.65 20.42
N ILE A 483 -2.72 2.77 20.29
CA ILE A 483 -2.26 3.56 21.45
C ILE A 483 -3.46 4.01 22.29
N VAL A 484 -4.50 4.53 21.64
CA VAL A 484 -5.73 4.98 22.30
C VAL A 484 -6.41 3.81 23.02
N GLU A 485 -6.53 2.64 22.38
CA GLU A 485 -7.12 1.45 23.01
C GLU A 485 -6.30 0.92 24.20
N ARG A 486 -4.97 1.05 24.17
CA ARG A 486 -4.12 0.69 25.32
C ARG A 486 -4.31 1.64 26.49
N ILE A 487 -4.35 2.94 26.21
CA ILE A 487 -4.62 3.96 27.22
C ILE A 487 -6.02 3.77 27.83
N LYS A 488 -7.03 3.50 27.00
CA LYS A 488 -8.39 3.14 27.43
C LYS A 488 -8.41 1.97 28.40
N THR A 489 -7.76 0.87 28.03
CA THR A 489 -7.71 -0.35 28.85
C THR A 489 -7.02 -0.09 30.19
N PHE A 490 -5.90 0.64 30.16
CA PHE A 490 -5.17 1.03 31.36
C PHE A 490 -5.99 1.98 32.27
N LYS A 491 -6.62 3.01 31.70
CA LYS A 491 -7.52 3.94 32.41
C LYS A 491 -8.66 3.18 33.09
N LYS A 492 -9.31 2.24 32.39
CA LYS A 492 -10.36 1.38 32.97
C LYS A 492 -9.83 0.51 34.12
N ALA A 493 -8.64 -0.06 33.99
CA ALA A 493 -8.02 -0.85 35.05
C ALA A 493 -7.73 -0.02 36.30
N LEU A 494 -7.16 1.19 36.13
CA LEU A 494 -6.89 2.13 37.23
C LEU A 494 -8.18 2.55 37.95
N LEU A 495 -9.21 2.97 37.20
CA LEU A 495 -10.49 3.37 37.76
C LEU A 495 -11.18 2.21 38.48
N LYS A 496 -11.09 0.98 37.96
CA LYS A 496 -11.64 -0.21 38.63
C LYS A 496 -10.92 -0.53 39.94
N LYS A 497 -9.59 -0.33 40.00
CA LYS A 497 -8.76 -0.66 41.16
C LYS A 497 -8.81 0.41 42.26
N HIS A 498 -8.75 1.69 41.87
CA HIS A 498 -8.59 2.82 42.80
C HIS A 498 -9.81 3.73 42.90
N GLY A 499 -10.76 3.66 41.96
CA GLY A 499 -11.90 4.60 41.87
C GLY A 499 -11.56 5.96 41.25
N PHE A 500 -10.28 6.31 41.15
CA PHE A 500 -9.76 7.52 40.52
C PHE A 500 -8.46 7.21 39.76
N ILE A 501 -7.95 8.19 39.01
CA ILE A 501 -6.64 8.06 38.34
C ILE A 501 -5.57 8.53 39.33
N PRO A 502 -4.66 7.65 39.79
CA PRO A 502 -3.61 8.02 40.73
C PRO A 502 -2.59 8.98 40.09
N GLU A 503 -1.65 9.50 40.88
CA GLU A 503 -0.53 10.24 40.32
C GLU A 503 0.32 9.32 39.43
N LEU A 504 0.59 9.79 38.21
CA LEU A 504 1.34 9.05 37.21
C LEU A 504 2.60 9.84 36.81
N SER A 505 3.67 9.08 36.58
CA SER A 505 4.91 9.53 35.98
C SER A 505 5.03 8.95 34.59
N PHE A 506 5.48 9.77 33.66
CA PHE A 506 5.54 9.47 32.24
C PHE A 506 6.97 9.63 31.75
N MET A 507 7.42 8.73 30.90
CA MET A 507 8.67 8.87 30.17
C MET A 507 8.44 8.46 28.73
N LYS A 508 8.77 9.35 27.80
CA LYS A 508 8.90 9.01 26.39
C LYS A 508 10.33 9.14 25.93
N PHE A 509 10.74 8.27 25.02
CA PHE A 509 12.05 8.34 24.39
C PHE A 509 12.06 7.65 23.02
N ASP A 510 13.12 7.91 22.25
CA ASP A 510 13.36 7.37 20.91
C ASP A 510 14.70 6.61 20.88
N ILE A 511 14.75 5.46 20.21
CA ILE A 511 16.00 4.71 20.02
C ILE A 511 16.75 5.25 18.80
N GLU A 512 17.99 5.71 19.02
CA GLU A 512 18.87 6.22 17.99
C GLU A 512 19.23 5.12 16.99
N SER A 513 18.94 5.34 15.70
CA SER A 513 19.44 4.51 14.59
C SER A 513 19.17 3.01 14.79
N CYS A 514 17.97 2.65 15.26
CA CYS A 514 17.60 1.29 15.65
C CYS A 514 18.00 0.18 14.64
N TYR A 515 17.85 0.43 13.33
CA TYR A 515 18.30 -0.50 12.30
C TYR A 515 19.82 -0.57 12.15
N ASP A 516 20.52 0.56 12.23
CA ASP A 516 21.96 0.61 11.99
C ASP A 516 22.78 0.06 13.16
N SER A 517 22.24 0.08 14.38
CA SER A 517 22.96 -0.27 15.61
C SER A 517 22.59 -1.65 16.19
N ILE A 518 21.51 -2.28 15.72
CA ILE A 518 21.04 -3.56 16.27
C ILE A 518 22.10 -4.66 16.16
N ARG A 519 22.28 -5.42 17.25
CA ARG A 519 23.26 -6.51 17.31
C ARG A 519 22.72 -7.77 16.61
N ARG A 520 23.22 -8.09 15.42
CA ARG A 520 22.72 -9.22 14.60
C ARG A 520 22.83 -10.58 15.31
N GLU A 521 23.90 -10.80 16.06
CA GLU A 521 24.09 -12.03 16.82
C GLU A 521 23.02 -12.20 17.91
N LYS A 522 22.73 -11.12 18.67
CA LYS A 522 21.68 -11.15 19.69
C LYS A 522 20.31 -11.42 19.06
N VAL A 523 20.05 -10.82 17.90
CA VAL A 523 18.82 -11.08 17.14
C VAL A 523 18.71 -12.55 16.75
N MET A 524 19.77 -13.15 16.23
CA MET A 524 19.79 -14.58 15.86
C MET A 524 19.55 -15.48 17.06
N GLU A 525 20.15 -15.16 18.22
CA GLU A 525 19.93 -15.86 19.49
C GLU A 525 18.46 -15.81 19.91
N VAL A 526 17.85 -14.60 19.92
CA VAL A 526 16.44 -14.41 20.29
C VAL A 526 15.52 -15.21 19.38
N ILE A 527 15.72 -15.14 18.06
CA ILE A 527 14.89 -15.87 17.10
C ILE A 527 15.08 -17.39 17.24
N SER A 528 16.32 -17.85 17.41
CA SER A 528 16.63 -19.29 17.55
C SER A 528 15.95 -19.93 18.75
N ARG A 529 15.90 -19.20 19.88
CA ARG A 529 15.17 -19.58 21.10
C ARG A 529 13.66 -19.60 20.87
N LEU A 530 13.12 -18.59 20.18
CA LEU A 530 11.67 -18.55 19.89
C LEU A 530 11.21 -19.67 18.95
N LEU A 531 12.11 -20.19 18.10
CA LEU A 531 11.83 -21.29 17.19
C LEU A 531 12.10 -22.68 17.80
N GLU A 532 12.64 -22.78 19.02
CA GLU A 532 13.11 -24.04 19.62
C GLU A 532 12.04 -25.12 19.76
N HIS A 533 10.82 -24.71 20.12
CA HIS A 533 9.71 -25.64 20.32
C HIS A 533 8.80 -25.81 19.09
N GLU A 534 9.20 -25.27 17.93
CA GLU A 534 8.41 -25.37 16.70
C GLU A 534 8.88 -26.56 15.85
N THR A 535 7.95 -27.42 15.42
CA THR A 535 8.24 -28.62 14.62
C THR A 535 8.36 -28.35 13.12
N GLY A 536 7.95 -27.15 12.68
CA GLY A 536 7.96 -26.71 11.29
C GLY A 536 6.77 -25.81 10.96
N PHE A 537 6.76 -25.26 9.75
CA PHE A 537 5.81 -24.23 9.36
C PHE A 537 5.17 -24.52 8.01
N PHE A 538 3.86 -24.74 8.02
CA PHE A 538 3.02 -24.74 6.83
C PHE A 538 2.45 -23.33 6.62
N VAL A 539 2.92 -22.67 5.58
CA VAL A 539 2.48 -21.33 5.19
C VAL A 539 1.52 -21.43 4.02
N ARG A 540 0.21 -21.31 4.29
CA ARG A 540 -0.86 -21.43 3.29
C ARG A 540 -1.45 -20.07 2.93
N SER A 541 -1.59 -19.82 1.63
CA SER A 541 -2.19 -18.60 1.09
C SER A 541 -3.72 -18.68 1.17
N GLN A 542 -4.36 -17.63 1.67
CA GLN A 542 -5.82 -17.53 1.74
C GLN A 542 -6.30 -16.13 1.37
N SER A 543 -7.51 -16.03 0.85
CA SER A 543 -8.22 -14.77 0.65
C SER A 543 -9.36 -14.67 1.66
N ILE A 544 -9.57 -13.48 2.18
CA ILE A 544 -10.67 -13.16 3.08
C ILE A 544 -11.51 -12.10 2.39
N PHE A 545 -12.79 -12.37 2.23
CA PHE A 545 -13.74 -11.43 1.68
C PHE A 545 -14.69 -10.95 2.77
N ASN A 546 -14.80 -9.65 2.95
CA ASN A 546 -15.79 -9.05 3.84
C ASN A 546 -16.91 -8.46 2.97
N PRO A 547 -18.11 -9.07 2.95
CA PRO A 547 -19.22 -8.62 2.10
C PRO A 547 -19.70 -7.20 2.44
N SER A 548 -19.70 -6.83 3.72
CA SER A 548 -20.16 -5.52 4.20
C SER A 548 -19.32 -4.36 3.66
N THR A 549 -18.01 -4.58 3.51
CA THR A 549 -17.06 -3.56 3.01
C THR A 549 -16.67 -3.77 1.55
N GLY A 550 -17.03 -4.91 0.95
CA GLY A 550 -16.54 -5.33 -0.37
C GLY A 550 -15.03 -5.62 -0.42
N SER A 551 -14.35 -5.63 0.72
CA SER A 551 -12.89 -5.76 0.78
C SER A 551 -12.45 -7.22 0.63
N LEU A 552 -11.44 -7.44 -0.23
CA LEU A 552 -10.82 -8.75 -0.44
C LEU A 552 -9.34 -8.64 -0.09
N LYS A 553 -8.91 -9.34 0.96
CA LYS A 553 -7.53 -9.34 1.45
C LYS A 553 -6.89 -10.69 1.23
N VAL A 554 -5.73 -10.72 0.58
CA VAL A 554 -4.92 -11.92 0.40
C VAL A 554 -3.78 -11.92 1.41
N GLN A 555 -3.59 -13.02 2.12
CA GLN A 555 -2.53 -13.17 3.10
C GLN A 555 -2.04 -14.62 3.19
N ASN A 556 -0.91 -14.81 3.84
CA ASN A 556 -0.37 -16.12 4.16
C ASN A 556 -0.60 -16.40 5.65
N VAL A 557 -1.12 -17.58 5.97
CA VAL A 557 -1.36 -18.04 7.34
C VAL A 557 -0.46 -19.21 7.65
N VAL A 558 0.14 -19.17 8.84
CA VAL A 558 1.10 -20.16 9.32
C VAL A 558 0.36 -21.14 10.23
N ASN A 559 0.47 -22.44 9.97
CA ASN A 559 -0.09 -23.52 10.80
C ASN A 559 -1.58 -23.32 11.16
N GLY A 560 -2.38 -22.73 10.26
CA GLY A 560 -3.81 -22.48 10.48
C GLY A 560 -4.13 -21.46 11.58
N SER A 561 -3.20 -20.57 11.93
CA SER A 561 -3.30 -19.69 13.10
C SER A 561 -4.41 -18.63 13.05
N ARG A 562 -4.91 -18.27 11.86
CA ARG A 562 -5.96 -17.26 11.73
C ARG A 562 -7.33 -17.88 11.56
N ARG A 563 -8.26 -17.45 12.42
CA ARG A 563 -9.70 -17.67 12.25
C ARG A 563 -10.35 -16.43 11.61
N PRO A 564 -11.16 -16.59 10.55
CA PRO A 564 -12.00 -15.51 10.04
C PRO A 564 -13.02 -15.05 11.09
N SER A 565 -13.43 -13.79 10.99
CA SER A 565 -14.56 -13.25 11.76
C SER A 565 -15.91 -13.72 11.19
N ASP A 566 -16.99 -13.57 11.95
CA ASP A 566 -18.33 -14.01 11.55
C ASP A 566 -18.86 -13.33 10.27
N ASP A 567 -18.39 -12.11 10.00
CA ASP A 567 -18.72 -11.32 8.81
C ASP A 567 -17.74 -11.52 7.63
N GLU A 568 -16.81 -12.48 7.76
CA GLU A 568 -15.81 -12.79 6.75
C GLU A 568 -16.08 -14.13 6.04
N VAL A 569 -15.87 -14.14 4.73
CA VAL A 569 -15.84 -15.34 3.90
C VAL A 569 -14.39 -15.76 3.67
N TYR A 570 -14.06 -16.97 4.10
CA TYR A 570 -12.78 -17.62 3.87
C TYR A 570 -12.71 -18.25 2.48
N ILE A 571 -11.61 -18.02 1.77
CA ILE A 571 -11.34 -18.58 0.45
C ILE A 571 -9.92 -19.13 0.45
N ASP A 572 -9.78 -20.44 0.24
CA ASP A 572 -8.47 -21.08 0.17
C ASP A 572 -7.80 -20.83 -1.19
N ASN A 573 -6.60 -20.23 -1.19
CA ASN A 573 -5.83 -20.04 -2.43
C ASN A 573 -4.89 -21.22 -2.73
N VAL A 574 -4.90 -22.26 -1.89
CA VAL A 574 -4.25 -23.57 -2.06
C VAL A 574 -2.73 -23.56 -1.95
N ARG A 575 -2.07 -22.51 -2.43
CA ARG A 575 -0.62 -22.35 -2.41
C ARG A 575 -0.08 -22.50 -0.99
N THR A 576 0.74 -23.53 -0.80
CA THR A 576 1.33 -23.90 0.49
C THR A 576 2.83 -24.03 0.35
N VAL A 577 3.57 -23.52 1.32
CA VAL A 577 5.02 -23.71 1.46
C VAL A 577 5.27 -24.34 2.82
N TYR A 578 6.10 -25.37 2.87
CA TYR A 578 6.64 -25.90 4.11
C TYR A 578 8.06 -25.38 4.32
N LEU A 579 8.35 -24.89 5.53
CA LEU A 579 9.69 -24.46 5.94
C LEU A 579 10.00 -25.06 7.31
N THR A 580 11.21 -25.59 7.45
CA THR A 580 11.76 -26.03 8.73
C THR A 580 12.30 -24.84 9.52
N LYS A 581 12.63 -25.06 10.79
CA LYS A 581 13.38 -24.07 11.59
C LYS A 581 14.69 -23.68 10.92
N GLN A 582 15.41 -24.67 10.38
CA GLN A 582 16.71 -24.45 9.76
C GLN A 582 16.58 -23.57 8.50
N ASP A 583 15.57 -23.81 7.66
CA ASP A 583 15.30 -22.97 6.49
C ASP A 583 15.07 -21.51 6.88
N VAL A 584 14.31 -21.27 7.96
CA VAL A 584 14.07 -19.91 8.47
C VAL A 584 15.36 -19.26 8.92
N LEU A 585 16.22 -19.97 9.66
CA LEU A 585 17.50 -19.45 10.15
C LEU A 585 18.47 -19.18 8.99
N GLU A 586 18.51 -20.01 7.96
CA GLU A 586 19.35 -19.81 6.79
C GLU A 586 18.95 -18.57 5.98
N VAL A 587 17.64 -18.32 5.85
CA VAL A 587 17.13 -17.11 5.20
C VAL A 587 17.51 -15.86 6.00
N LEU A 588 17.45 -15.93 7.34
CA LEU A 588 17.89 -14.84 8.20
C LEU A 588 19.40 -14.61 8.14
N GLU A 589 20.19 -15.68 8.10
CA GLU A 589 21.64 -15.62 7.95
C GLU A 589 22.03 -14.93 6.63
N LEU A 590 21.37 -15.29 5.53
CA LEU A 590 21.51 -14.64 4.23
C LEU A 590 21.16 -13.14 4.31
N GLU A 591 20.04 -12.82 4.94
CA GLU A 591 19.55 -11.45 5.04
C GLU A 591 20.44 -10.56 5.93
N PHE A 592 20.94 -11.09 7.05
CA PHE A 592 21.69 -10.31 8.05
C PHE A 592 23.17 -10.16 7.71
N PHE A 593 23.78 -11.20 7.14
CA PHE A 593 25.22 -11.24 6.95
C PHE A 593 25.64 -11.22 5.47
N ARG A 594 24.74 -11.60 4.56
CA ARG A 594 25.04 -11.67 3.11
C ARG A 594 24.22 -10.69 2.26
N THR A 595 23.56 -9.71 2.88
CA THR A 595 23.01 -8.55 2.14
C THR A 595 24.07 -7.49 1.96
N ALA A 596 24.22 -6.98 0.74
CA ALA A 596 25.23 -6.00 0.41
C ALA A 596 24.65 -4.75 -0.27
N LEU A 597 25.16 -3.58 0.13
CA LEU A 597 24.79 -2.29 -0.43
C LEU A 597 25.73 -1.94 -1.57
N SER A 598 25.17 -1.63 -2.73
CA SER A 598 25.88 -1.18 -3.92
C SER A 598 25.85 0.33 -4.02
N PHE A 599 27.03 0.93 -4.15
CA PHE A 599 27.21 2.37 -4.28
C PHE A 599 28.43 2.68 -5.13
N ASN A 600 28.28 3.53 -6.15
CA ASN A 600 29.34 3.95 -7.08
C ASN A 600 30.18 2.78 -7.65
N GLY A 601 29.51 1.68 -8.04
CA GLY A 601 30.16 0.50 -8.62
C GLY A 601 30.90 -0.39 -7.61
N ARG A 602 30.84 -0.06 -6.32
CA ARG A 602 31.41 -0.87 -5.23
C ARG A 602 30.32 -1.51 -4.39
N CYS A 603 30.70 -2.53 -3.63
CA CYS A 603 29.83 -3.36 -2.82
C CYS A 603 30.26 -3.28 -1.35
N TYR A 604 29.31 -3.09 -0.43
CA TYR A 604 29.58 -2.89 1.00
C TYR A 604 28.68 -3.77 1.86
N LEU A 605 29.24 -4.34 2.93
CA LEU A 605 28.51 -5.05 3.98
C LEU A 605 28.35 -4.19 5.21
N ARG A 606 27.37 -4.53 6.05
CA ARG A 606 27.23 -3.98 7.41
C ARG A 606 28.35 -4.50 8.31
N LYS A 607 28.99 -3.59 9.05
CA LYS A 607 29.85 -3.96 10.20
C LYS A 607 29.00 -4.62 11.28
N ASP A 608 27.86 -4.02 11.58
CA ASP A 608 26.76 -4.59 12.34
C ASP A 608 25.45 -3.88 11.94
N GLY A 609 24.32 -4.31 12.51
CA GLY A 609 23.01 -3.77 12.17
C GLY A 609 22.45 -4.34 10.87
N LEU A 610 21.28 -3.82 10.50
CA LEU A 610 20.47 -4.26 9.37
C LEU A 610 20.26 -3.12 8.38
N PHE A 611 20.19 -3.45 7.09
CA PHE A 611 19.79 -2.45 6.10
C PHE A 611 18.30 -2.13 6.19
N GLN A 612 17.98 -0.84 6.32
CA GLN A 612 16.60 -0.39 6.25
C GLN A 612 16.05 -0.53 4.82
N GLY A 613 14.83 -1.02 4.65
CA GLY A 613 14.19 -1.21 3.35
C GLY A 613 14.03 -2.68 2.94
N SER A 614 14.69 -3.60 3.66
CA SER A 614 14.33 -5.01 3.61
C SER A 614 12.98 -5.27 4.27
N ARG A 615 12.31 -6.32 3.79
CA ARG A 615 11.01 -6.77 4.28
C ARG A 615 11.08 -7.42 5.66
N LEU A 616 12.22 -8.03 6.02
CA LEU A 616 12.38 -8.73 7.30
C LEU A 616 12.84 -7.79 8.41
N SER A 617 13.64 -6.77 8.11
CA SER A 617 14.33 -5.96 9.13
C SER A 617 13.40 -5.34 10.18
N ALA A 618 12.23 -4.82 9.80
CA ALA A 618 11.32 -4.19 10.75
C ALA A 618 10.80 -5.18 11.80
N LEU A 619 10.34 -6.34 11.36
CA LEU A 619 9.82 -7.39 12.24
C LEU A 619 10.93 -8.02 13.10
N VAL A 620 12.13 -8.11 12.55
CA VAL A 620 13.31 -8.60 13.27
C VAL A 620 13.72 -7.63 14.39
N VAL A 621 13.78 -6.33 14.11
CA VAL A 621 14.02 -5.31 15.14
C VAL A 621 12.91 -5.38 16.20
N ASP A 622 11.66 -5.58 15.78
CA ASP A 622 10.57 -5.73 16.72
C ASP A 622 10.73 -6.94 17.65
N LEU A 623 11.14 -8.10 17.13
CA LEU A 623 11.39 -9.29 17.94
C LEU A 623 12.50 -9.06 18.97
N ALA A 624 13.57 -8.36 18.58
CA ALA A 624 14.67 -8.03 19.46
C ALA A 624 14.27 -7.04 20.55
N TYR A 625 13.50 -6.00 20.20
CA TYR A 625 13.04 -5.03 21.19
C TYR A 625 11.89 -5.55 22.05
N ASP A 626 11.10 -6.50 21.55
CA ASP A 626 10.18 -7.22 22.43
C ASP A 626 10.95 -8.01 23.48
N ASP A 627 12.05 -8.63 23.08
CA ASP A 627 12.92 -9.34 24.01
C ASP A 627 13.65 -8.42 25.00
N LEU A 628 14.08 -7.23 24.55
CA LEU A 628 14.64 -6.19 25.40
C LEU A 628 13.66 -5.82 26.53
N VAL A 629 12.42 -5.48 26.17
CA VAL A 629 11.41 -5.05 27.15
C VAL A 629 11.04 -6.19 28.11
N GLU A 630 11.03 -7.44 27.64
CA GLU A 630 10.80 -8.60 28.51
C GLU A 630 11.99 -8.95 29.41
N SER A 631 13.23 -8.70 28.98
CA SER A 631 14.43 -9.10 29.71
C SER A 631 14.86 -8.06 30.74
N GLU A 632 14.65 -6.78 30.44
CA GLU A 632 15.04 -5.67 31.29
C GLU A 632 13.96 -5.37 32.34
N SER A 633 14.28 -5.61 33.61
CA SER A 633 13.34 -5.47 34.73
C SER A 633 12.75 -4.06 34.88
N VAL A 634 13.47 -3.03 34.42
CA VAL A 634 13.04 -1.63 34.51
C VAL A 634 11.73 -1.34 33.77
N PHE A 635 11.39 -2.13 32.75
CA PHE A 635 10.13 -1.97 32.02
C PHE A 635 8.95 -2.68 32.69
N LYS A 636 9.20 -3.53 33.70
CA LYS A 636 8.16 -4.26 34.41
C LYS A 636 7.72 -3.46 35.65
N PRO A 637 6.41 -3.17 35.81
CA PRO A 637 5.94 -2.54 37.03
C PRO A 637 6.16 -3.48 38.21
N HIS A 638 6.55 -2.92 39.35
CA HIS A 638 6.59 -3.65 40.61
C HIS A 638 5.15 -4.07 40.99
N PRO A 639 4.90 -5.26 41.59
CA PRO A 639 3.54 -5.78 41.82
C PRO A 639 2.55 -4.85 42.54
N ASN A 640 3.06 -3.94 43.37
CA ASN A 640 2.25 -2.97 44.12
C ASN A 640 1.86 -1.72 43.32
N TYR A 641 2.47 -1.53 42.15
CA TYR A 641 2.29 -0.34 41.31
C TYR A 641 1.66 -0.72 39.98
N ASP A 642 1.08 0.27 39.33
CA ASP A 642 0.42 0.13 38.04
C ASP A 642 1.31 0.75 36.96
N GLY A 643 1.48 0.03 35.85
CA GLY A 643 2.34 0.50 34.76
C GLY A 643 1.80 0.10 33.40
N LEU A 644 2.12 0.93 32.40
CA LEU A 644 1.81 0.70 31.00
C LEU A 644 3.05 1.02 30.15
N VAL A 645 3.43 0.07 29.31
CA VAL A 645 4.49 0.24 28.31
C VAL A 645 3.85 0.20 26.93
N ILE A 646 4.05 1.26 26.16
CA ILE A 646 3.61 1.38 24.76
C ILE A 646 4.83 1.57 23.89
N ARG A 647 4.94 0.75 22.83
CA ARG A 647 6.00 0.85 21.83
C ARG A 647 5.43 0.89 20.42
N LEU A 648 5.78 1.91 19.66
CA LEU A 648 5.50 2.01 18.23
C LEU A 648 6.82 2.15 17.48
N ALA A 649 7.30 1.05 16.90
CA ALA A 649 8.63 0.96 16.29
C ALA A 649 9.76 1.31 17.29
N ASP A 650 10.46 2.41 17.07
CA ASP A 650 11.56 2.97 17.88
C ASP A 650 11.10 3.99 18.93
N ASP A 651 9.84 4.43 18.90
CA ASP A 651 9.23 5.30 19.90
C ASP A 651 8.69 4.50 21.09
N PHE A 652 9.05 4.91 22.31
CA PHE A 652 8.61 4.31 23.58
C PHE A 652 7.86 5.33 24.44
N LEU A 653 6.81 4.86 25.12
CA LEU A 653 6.09 5.57 26.17
C LEU A 653 5.87 4.64 27.36
N ILE A 654 6.33 5.06 28.52
CA ILE A 654 6.13 4.37 29.81
C ILE A 654 5.31 5.28 30.69
N ILE A 655 4.25 4.73 31.27
CA ILE A 655 3.38 5.39 32.25
C ILE A 655 3.43 4.52 33.50
N SER A 656 3.75 5.10 34.66
CA SER A 656 3.88 4.34 35.92
C SER A 656 3.38 5.15 37.10
N SER A 657 2.71 4.50 38.05
CA SER A 657 2.45 5.06 39.37
C SER A 657 3.66 4.99 40.32
N ASP A 658 4.74 4.30 39.92
CA ASP A 658 6.03 4.32 40.61
C ASP A 658 6.99 5.34 39.97
N LYS A 659 7.21 6.46 40.64
CA LYS A 659 8.19 7.48 40.20
C LYS A 659 9.61 6.93 40.14
N ASN A 660 9.98 5.97 41.01
CA ASN A 660 11.34 5.41 41.05
C ASN A 660 11.62 4.54 39.83
N GLN A 661 10.61 3.88 39.28
CA GLN A 661 10.72 3.14 38.02
C GLN A 661 11.15 4.08 36.89
N ILE A 662 10.48 5.25 36.74
CA ILE A 662 10.81 6.23 35.70
C ILE A 662 12.22 6.80 35.88
N LEU A 663 12.62 7.14 37.11
CA LEU A 663 13.98 7.64 37.39
C LEU A 663 15.06 6.58 37.12
N SER A 664 14.76 5.31 37.38
CA SER A 664 15.67 4.20 37.07
C SER A 664 15.77 3.96 35.57
N LEU A 665 14.65 4.06 34.85
CA LEU A 665 14.60 3.99 33.39
C LEU A 665 15.36 5.13 32.73
N GLU A 666 15.27 6.34 33.27
CA GLU A 666 16.04 7.49 32.81
C GLU A 666 17.54 7.23 32.92
N ARG A 667 18.01 6.80 34.10
CA ARG A 667 19.44 6.48 34.33
C ARG A 667 19.93 5.38 33.39
N MET A 668 19.15 4.32 33.20
CA MET A 668 19.48 3.26 32.26
C MET A 668 19.48 3.75 30.81
N SER A 669 18.52 4.60 30.43
CA SER A 669 18.43 5.15 29.07
C SER A 669 19.61 6.03 28.69
N GLN A 670 20.24 6.71 29.65
CA GLN A 670 21.47 7.48 29.41
C GLN A 670 22.65 6.58 28.99
N VAL A 671 22.73 5.36 29.54
CA VAL A 671 23.73 4.35 29.15
C VAL A 671 23.30 3.61 27.87
N GLY A 672 22.00 3.36 27.73
CA GLY A 672 21.40 2.51 26.71
C GLY A 672 21.41 1.03 27.10
N PHE A 673 21.14 0.18 26.12
CA PHE A 673 21.03 -1.29 26.26
C PHE A 673 22.02 -1.97 25.30
N PRO A 674 23.31 -2.10 25.69
CA PRO A 674 24.38 -2.52 24.79
C PRO A 674 24.18 -3.91 24.19
N ALA A 675 23.58 -4.85 24.93
CA ALA A 675 23.30 -6.21 24.45
C ALA A 675 22.45 -6.23 23.17
N TYR A 676 21.57 -5.24 23.02
CA TYR A 676 20.70 -5.09 21.85
C TYR A 676 21.21 -4.03 20.87
N GLY A 677 22.29 -3.31 21.21
CA GLY A 677 22.77 -2.16 20.44
C GLY A 677 21.77 -1.00 20.43
N ALA A 678 20.89 -0.92 21.43
CA ALA A 678 19.86 0.10 21.54
C ALA A 678 20.38 1.27 22.39
N LYS A 679 20.62 2.41 21.75
CA LYS A 679 21.00 3.65 22.45
C LYS A 679 19.84 4.62 22.39
N VAL A 680 19.51 5.27 23.49
CA VAL A 680 18.43 6.25 23.54
C VAL A 680 18.93 7.61 23.10
N LYS A 681 18.14 8.32 22.30
CA LYS A 681 18.46 9.67 21.85
C LYS A 681 18.20 10.66 22.98
N ALA A 682 19.27 11.20 23.58
CA ALA A 682 19.17 12.03 24.79
C ALA A 682 18.27 13.27 24.62
N ASP A 683 18.29 13.94 23.46
CA ASP A 683 17.43 15.10 23.14
C ASP A 683 15.95 14.75 22.96
N LYS A 684 15.60 13.46 22.96
CA LYS A 684 14.23 12.96 22.80
C LYS A 684 13.67 12.33 24.07
N ILE A 685 14.47 12.24 25.14
CA ILE A 685 13.97 11.86 26.45
C ILE A 685 13.09 13.00 26.97
N CYS A 686 11.86 12.68 27.34
CA CYS A 686 10.96 13.62 27.97
C CYS A 686 10.24 12.91 29.11
N ILE A 687 10.35 13.50 30.30
CA ILE A 687 9.74 13.02 31.53
C ILE A 687 8.70 14.05 31.96
N ALA A 688 7.54 13.56 32.38
CA ALA A 688 6.46 14.39 32.87
C ALA A 688 5.77 13.71 34.05
N HIS A 689 5.13 14.49 34.92
CA HIS A 689 4.36 14.01 36.06
C HIS A 689 2.99 14.67 36.07
N SER A 690 1.99 14.05 36.70
CA SER A 690 0.64 14.62 36.81
C SER A 690 0.60 16.02 37.45
N GLY A 691 1.58 16.36 38.32
CA GLY A 691 1.74 17.67 38.93
C GLY A 691 2.65 18.66 38.17
N SER A 692 3.14 18.31 36.97
CA SER A 692 4.00 19.21 36.17
C SER A 692 3.23 20.43 35.64
N ALA A 693 3.94 21.54 35.41
CA ALA A 693 3.36 22.75 34.79
C ALA A 693 2.82 22.47 33.37
N CYS A 694 3.45 21.54 32.65
CA CYS A 694 2.94 21.02 31.39
C CYS A 694 1.77 20.07 31.68
N LYS A 695 0.60 20.32 31.08
CA LYS A 695 -0.61 19.51 31.31
C LYS A 695 -0.72 18.29 30.39
N THR A 696 0.10 18.23 29.34
CA THR A 696 -0.04 17.26 28.25
C THR A 696 1.31 16.70 27.81
N LEU A 697 1.29 15.52 27.21
CA LEU A 697 2.44 14.85 26.62
C LEU A 697 2.09 14.39 25.21
N GLN A 698 2.87 14.84 24.23
CA GLN A 698 2.74 14.37 22.85
C GLN A 698 3.53 13.08 22.63
N PHE A 699 2.90 12.01 22.13
CA PHE A 699 3.54 10.75 21.73
C PHE A 699 3.01 10.29 20.36
N CYS A 700 3.91 10.02 19.41
CA CYS A 700 3.56 9.61 18.04
C CYS A 700 2.45 10.47 17.38
N ALA A 701 2.52 11.81 17.54
CA ALA A 701 1.53 12.78 17.04
C ALA A 701 0.10 12.62 17.62
N LEU A 702 0.01 12.04 18.82
CA LEU A 702 -1.17 12.02 19.70
C LEU A 702 -0.82 12.82 20.97
N GLU A 703 -1.72 13.67 21.43
CA GLU A 703 -1.61 14.35 22.72
C GLU A 703 -2.28 13.51 23.81
N ILE A 704 -1.66 13.45 24.98
CA ILE A 704 -2.14 12.69 26.15
C ILE A 704 -2.19 13.63 27.35
N SER A 705 -3.33 13.73 28.02
CA SER A 705 -3.48 14.47 29.28
C SER A 705 -2.77 13.74 30.42
N LEU A 706 -1.93 14.46 31.16
CA LEU A 706 -1.21 13.91 32.32
C LEU A 706 -2.11 13.69 33.55
N LYS A 707 -3.31 14.30 33.55
CA LYS A 707 -4.26 14.25 34.67
C LYS A 707 -5.27 13.12 34.53
N ASN A 708 -5.93 13.04 33.36
CA ASN A 708 -7.06 12.12 33.15
C ASN A 708 -6.84 11.13 32.00
N LEU A 709 -5.65 11.10 31.39
CA LEU A 709 -5.30 10.22 30.27
C LEU A 709 -6.18 10.40 29.02
N ASP A 710 -6.89 11.51 28.91
CA ASP A 710 -7.60 11.89 27.71
C ASP A 710 -6.62 12.03 26.53
N THR A 711 -7.06 11.64 25.34
CA THR A 711 -6.23 11.56 24.13
C THR A 711 -6.86 12.28 22.96
N TRP A 712 -6.11 13.11 22.25
CA TRP A 712 -6.60 13.83 21.07
C TRP A 712 -5.47 14.11 20.09
N LYS A 713 -5.81 14.64 18.91
CA LYS A 713 -4.86 14.98 17.87
C LYS A 713 -5.15 16.36 17.31
N THR A 714 -4.21 17.27 17.49
CA THR A 714 -4.31 18.66 17.01
C THR A 714 -4.36 18.74 15.48
N SER A 715 -5.08 19.71 14.93
CA SER A 715 -5.36 19.85 13.50
C SER A 715 -4.09 19.92 12.64
N CYS A 716 -3.03 20.55 13.15
CA CYS A 716 -1.72 20.68 12.50
C CYS A 716 -0.93 19.37 12.38
N LEU A 717 -1.26 18.36 13.18
CA LEU A 717 -0.64 17.04 13.16
C LEU A 717 -1.28 16.10 12.13
N PHE A 718 -2.44 16.48 11.57
CA PHE A 718 -3.06 15.76 10.48
C PHE A 718 -2.45 16.19 9.14
N ASN A 719 -2.17 15.21 8.29
CA ASN A 719 -1.73 15.47 6.92
C ASN A 719 -2.86 16.15 6.13
N ILE A 720 -2.50 17.13 5.29
CA ILE A 720 -3.40 17.75 4.32
C ILE A 720 -3.18 17.05 2.97
N PRO A 721 -4.04 16.10 2.56
CA PRO A 721 -3.84 15.37 1.32
C PRO A 721 -4.04 16.27 0.10
N ASN A 722 -3.16 16.14 -0.89
CA ASN A 722 -3.34 16.80 -2.17
C ASN A 722 -4.27 15.95 -3.06
N PHE A 723 -5.57 16.24 -3.04
CA PHE A 723 -6.52 15.56 -3.92
C PHE A 723 -6.37 16.03 -5.36
N ARG A 724 -6.28 15.07 -6.29
CA ARG A 724 -6.55 15.36 -7.70
C ARG A 724 -8.03 15.67 -7.87
N PHE A 725 -8.32 16.90 -8.28
CA PHE A 725 -9.68 17.34 -8.60
C PHE A 725 -10.14 16.65 -9.88
N HIS A 726 -11.17 15.81 -9.78
CA HIS A 726 -11.82 15.17 -10.94
C HIS A 726 -13.17 15.82 -11.23
N SER A 727 -14.03 15.87 -10.20
CA SER A 727 -15.31 16.56 -10.19
C SER A 727 -15.62 17.04 -8.77
N THR A 728 -16.59 17.93 -8.62
CA THR A 728 -17.08 18.44 -7.33
C THR A 728 -17.55 17.27 -6.45
N PHE A 729 -18.49 16.46 -6.95
CA PHE A 729 -19.02 15.26 -6.27
C PHE A 729 -17.94 14.28 -5.77
N LYS A 730 -17.00 13.87 -6.64
CA LYS A 730 -15.92 12.94 -6.25
C LYS A 730 -14.98 13.55 -5.21
N THR A 731 -14.82 14.88 -5.21
CA THR A 731 -13.98 15.57 -4.23
C THR A 731 -14.65 15.61 -2.87
N TYR A 732 -15.96 15.88 -2.81
CA TYR A 732 -16.73 15.79 -1.56
C TYR A 732 -16.77 14.37 -0.99
N GLN A 733 -16.98 13.35 -1.82
CA GLN A 733 -16.90 11.95 -1.37
C GLN A 733 -15.54 11.61 -0.74
N LYS A 734 -14.43 12.10 -1.33
CA LYS A 734 -13.09 11.92 -0.76
C LYS A 734 -12.90 12.66 0.57
N LEU A 735 -13.43 13.87 0.69
CA LEU A 735 -13.40 14.65 1.93
C LEU A 735 -14.20 13.98 3.04
N ARG A 736 -15.39 13.47 2.71
CA ARG A 736 -16.23 12.69 3.63
C ARG A 736 -15.51 11.44 4.12
N HIS A 737 -14.96 10.65 3.19
CA HIS A 737 -14.21 9.44 3.55
C HIS A 737 -13.00 9.77 4.44
N LEU A 738 -12.30 10.87 4.16
CA LEU A 738 -11.19 11.35 5.00
C LEU A 738 -11.66 11.74 6.40
N TYR A 739 -12.83 12.37 6.53
CA TYR A 739 -13.44 12.72 7.81
C TYR A 739 -13.77 11.46 8.62
N GLU A 740 -14.50 10.52 8.02
CA GLU A 740 -14.87 9.24 8.64
C GLU A 740 -13.65 8.42 9.06
N LEU A 741 -12.59 8.40 8.24
CA LEU A 741 -11.33 7.75 8.59
C LEU A 741 -10.71 8.36 9.85
N ARG A 742 -10.77 9.68 10.04
CA ARG A 742 -10.19 10.34 11.21
C ARG A 742 -11.04 10.17 12.46
N LEU A 743 -12.36 10.07 12.32
CA LEU A 743 -13.24 9.70 13.42
C LEU A 743 -12.96 8.28 13.91
N SER A 744 -12.54 7.37 13.03
CA SER A 744 -12.21 5.99 13.38
C SER A 744 -10.96 5.82 14.26
N TYR A 745 -10.25 6.91 14.62
CA TYR A 745 -9.00 6.84 15.40
C TYR A 745 -9.19 6.59 16.91
N GLY A 746 -10.41 6.38 17.38
CA GLY A 746 -10.70 6.10 18.80
C GLY A 746 -10.67 7.35 19.70
N THR A 747 -10.15 8.48 19.23
CA THR A 747 -10.07 9.75 19.98
C THR A 747 -11.43 10.42 20.22
N VAL A 748 -12.53 9.86 19.72
CA VAL A 748 -13.91 10.32 19.98
C VAL A 748 -14.70 9.32 20.83
N ASP A 749 -14.01 8.31 21.40
CA ASP A 749 -14.62 7.31 22.27
C ASP A 749 -14.83 7.87 23.69
N GLY A 750 -16.08 7.90 24.14
CA GLY A 750 -16.47 8.34 25.49
C GLY A 750 -15.98 7.44 26.62
N ASN A 751 -15.48 6.24 26.32
CA ASN A 751 -14.78 5.40 27.29
C ASN A 751 -13.35 5.89 27.60
N VAL A 752 -12.78 6.69 26.70
CA VAL A 752 -11.41 7.22 26.84
C VAL A 752 -11.45 8.67 27.26
N ASN A 753 -12.27 9.46 26.57
CA ASN A 753 -12.24 10.91 26.62
C ASN A 753 -13.50 11.47 27.27
N GLU A 754 -13.32 12.54 28.04
CA GLU A 754 -14.43 13.30 28.58
C GLU A 754 -15.14 14.10 27.45
N PRO A 755 -16.43 14.45 27.61
CA PRO A 755 -17.20 15.18 26.60
C PRO A 755 -16.50 16.45 26.05
N PRO A 756 -15.85 17.30 26.86
CA PRO A 756 -15.13 18.47 26.33
C PRO A 756 -13.97 18.10 25.39
N THR A 757 -13.23 17.02 25.71
CA THR A 757 -12.14 16.52 24.87
C THR A 757 -12.67 15.98 23.54
N ILE A 758 -13.83 15.31 23.55
CA ILE A 758 -14.49 14.83 22.33
C ILE A 758 -14.89 16.01 21.44
N LEU A 759 -15.53 17.04 21.99
CA LEU A 759 -15.91 18.25 21.24
C LEU A 759 -14.67 18.94 20.66
N TYR A 760 -13.60 19.06 21.45
CA TYR A 760 -12.33 19.59 20.98
C TYR A 760 -11.75 18.76 19.83
N GLN A 761 -11.74 17.43 19.94
CA GLN A 761 -11.24 16.56 18.89
C GLN A 761 -12.06 16.67 17.59
N ILE A 762 -13.39 16.74 17.69
CA ILE A 762 -14.27 16.94 16.52
C ILE A 762 -13.95 18.28 15.85
N HIS A 763 -13.73 19.34 16.62
CA HIS A 763 -13.27 20.63 16.12
C HIS A 763 -11.92 20.51 15.39
N GLN A 764 -10.94 19.82 15.97
CA GLN A 764 -9.61 19.63 15.35
C GLN A 764 -9.67 18.84 14.03
N ILE A 765 -10.50 17.80 13.97
CA ILE A 765 -10.73 17.05 12.74
C ILE A 765 -11.40 17.94 11.69
N GLY A 766 -12.43 18.70 12.09
CA GLY A 766 -13.16 19.65 11.26
C GLY A 766 -12.28 20.73 10.65
N ASP A 767 -11.44 21.39 11.46
CA ASP A 767 -10.48 22.41 11.01
C ASP A 767 -9.53 21.86 9.93
N ASN A 768 -9.04 20.64 10.11
CA ASN A 768 -8.18 20.03 9.09
C ASN A 768 -8.94 19.65 7.81
N ILE A 769 -10.18 19.16 7.91
CA ILE A 769 -11.01 18.90 6.72
C ILE A 769 -11.35 20.20 6.00
N ALA A 770 -11.72 21.26 6.71
CA ALA A 770 -11.99 22.57 6.13
C ALA A 770 -10.74 23.11 5.41
N THR A 771 -9.56 22.98 6.01
CA THR A 771 -8.28 23.34 5.39
C THR A 771 -8.01 22.51 4.13
N THR A 772 -8.28 21.22 4.18
CA THR A 772 -8.15 20.32 3.02
C THR A 772 -9.14 20.67 1.91
N PHE A 773 -10.37 21.05 2.27
CA PHE A 773 -11.40 21.53 1.34
C PHE A 773 -10.95 22.81 0.62
N VAL A 774 -10.46 23.82 1.35
CA VAL A 774 -9.93 25.05 0.75
C VAL A 774 -8.81 24.75 -0.25
N HIS A 775 -7.93 23.81 0.09
CA HIS A 775 -6.85 23.37 -0.79
C HIS A 775 -7.37 22.64 -2.04
N ALA A 776 -8.29 21.69 -1.87
CA ALA A 776 -8.85 20.88 -2.96
C ALA A 776 -9.63 21.73 -3.99
N PHE A 777 -10.31 22.78 -3.52
CA PHE A 777 -11.11 23.67 -4.37
C PHE A 777 -10.35 24.93 -4.82
N LYS A 778 -9.03 25.02 -4.64
CA LYS A 778 -8.24 26.20 -5.01
C LYS A 778 -8.35 26.48 -6.52
N GLY A 779 -8.96 27.60 -6.89
CA GLY A 779 -9.21 27.99 -8.28
C GLY A 779 -10.23 27.10 -9.01
N LYS A 780 -11.12 26.43 -8.28
CA LYS A 780 -12.19 25.55 -8.80
C LYS A 780 -13.57 26.03 -8.33
N PRO A 781 -14.64 25.78 -9.11
CA PRO A 781 -16.00 26.11 -8.72
C PRO A 781 -16.47 25.22 -7.56
N ILE A 782 -17.47 25.71 -6.83
CA ILE A 782 -18.08 25.04 -5.69
C ILE A 782 -19.59 25.02 -5.96
N CYS A 783 -20.22 23.87 -5.75
CA CYS A 783 -21.68 23.75 -5.74
C CYS A 783 -22.16 23.84 -4.29
N LEU A 784 -23.14 24.70 -4.01
CA LEU A 784 -23.68 24.89 -2.66
C LEU A 784 -24.49 23.67 -2.22
N GLU A 785 -25.36 23.13 -3.07
CA GLU A 785 -26.16 21.94 -2.75
C GLU A 785 -25.29 20.74 -2.36
N GLU A 786 -24.24 20.46 -3.13
CA GLU A 786 -23.28 19.40 -2.79
C GLU A 786 -22.47 19.70 -1.50
N PHE A 787 -22.26 20.99 -1.19
CA PHE A 787 -21.60 21.42 0.05
C PHE A 787 -22.51 21.19 1.26
N GLU A 788 -23.79 21.55 1.17
CA GLU A 788 -24.79 21.32 2.20
C GLU A 788 -24.96 19.83 2.48
N GLU A 789 -25.11 19.02 1.42
CA GLU A 789 -25.17 17.56 1.53
C GLU A 789 -23.91 17.01 2.21
N PHE A 790 -22.73 17.52 1.86
CA PHE A 790 -21.48 17.15 2.50
C PHE A 790 -21.46 17.48 4.00
N ILE A 791 -21.89 18.68 4.41
CA ILE A 791 -21.96 19.09 5.83
C ILE A 791 -22.96 18.21 6.60
N HIS A 792 -24.14 17.95 6.06
CA HIS A 792 -25.12 17.07 6.69
C HIS A 792 -24.61 15.63 6.83
N ASN A 793 -23.89 15.12 5.83
CA ASN A 793 -23.28 13.79 5.90
C ASN A 793 -22.22 13.69 7.00
N ILE A 794 -21.37 14.71 7.18
CA ILE A 794 -20.37 14.68 8.26
C ILE A 794 -21.00 14.88 9.64
N PHE A 795 -22.15 15.58 9.77
CA PHE A 795 -22.93 15.56 11.01
C PHE A 795 -23.40 14.15 11.36
N ALA A 796 -24.03 13.46 10.42
CA ALA A 796 -24.48 12.08 10.63
C ALA A 796 -23.32 11.15 11.02
N SER A 797 -22.16 11.27 10.35
CA SER A 797 -20.97 10.48 10.69
C SER A 797 -20.41 10.81 12.08
N SER A 798 -20.48 12.07 12.52
CA SER A 798 -20.07 12.49 13.88
C SER A 798 -20.96 11.87 14.95
N GLU A 799 -22.28 11.91 14.72
CA GLU A 799 -23.27 11.35 15.64
C GLU A 799 -23.14 9.83 15.75
N LEU A 800 -22.89 9.14 14.64
CA LEU A 800 -22.66 7.68 14.62
C LEU A 800 -21.34 7.25 15.28
N ALA A 801 -20.33 8.12 15.30
CA ALA A 801 -19.03 7.80 15.90
C ALA A 801 -19.11 7.74 17.44
N TRP A 802 -20.06 8.44 18.04
CA TRP A 802 -20.28 8.45 19.49
C TRP A 802 -21.26 7.35 19.91
N ARG A 803 -20.76 6.11 19.98
CA ARG A 803 -21.58 4.89 20.12
C ARG A 803 -22.13 4.62 21.53
N HIS A 804 -21.83 5.43 22.55
CA HIS A 804 -22.04 5.05 23.97
C HIS A 804 -22.84 6.06 24.82
N CYS A 805 -23.69 6.89 24.21
CA CYS A 805 -24.73 7.59 24.98
C CYS A 805 -26.04 7.74 24.18
N PRO A 806 -27.21 7.42 24.74
CA PRO A 806 -28.51 7.66 24.11
C PRO A 806 -28.86 9.16 24.15
N GLU A 807 -29.43 9.66 23.06
CA GLU A 807 -30.33 10.83 22.97
C GLU A 807 -30.03 12.14 23.74
N ASP A 808 -28.78 12.44 24.08
CA ASP A 808 -28.42 13.80 24.56
C ASP A 808 -28.49 14.80 23.39
N VAL A 809 -29.65 15.43 23.23
CA VAL A 809 -29.93 16.45 22.21
C VAL A 809 -28.98 17.65 22.36
N VAL A 810 -28.62 18.01 23.59
CA VAL A 810 -27.74 19.15 23.88
C VAL A 810 -26.33 18.84 23.40
N PHE A 811 -25.80 17.66 23.75
CA PHE A 811 -24.46 17.27 23.31
C PHE A 811 -24.39 17.09 21.78
N LYS A 812 -25.42 16.52 21.15
CA LYS A 812 -25.50 16.46 19.67
C LYS A 812 -25.45 17.86 19.05
N SER A 813 -26.17 18.82 19.61
CA SER A 813 -26.10 20.23 19.19
C SER A 813 -24.68 20.80 19.36
N GLN A 814 -24.02 20.53 20.48
CA GLN A 814 -22.63 20.95 20.73
C GLN A 814 -21.63 20.34 19.75
N VAL A 815 -21.80 19.06 19.38
CA VAL A 815 -20.99 18.38 18.36
C VAL A 815 -21.11 19.09 17.00
N ARG A 816 -22.35 19.40 16.58
CA ARG A 816 -22.61 20.15 15.35
C ARG A 816 -21.99 21.55 15.41
N LEU A 817 -22.14 22.25 16.54
CA LEU A 817 -21.53 23.58 16.75
C LEU A 817 -20.00 23.54 16.66
N ALA A 818 -19.35 22.55 17.28
CA ALA A 818 -17.90 22.38 17.21
C ALA A 818 -17.43 22.20 15.76
N LEU A 819 -18.14 21.38 14.97
CA LEU A 819 -17.82 21.17 13.56
C LEU A 819 -18.06 22.43 12.72
N LEU A 820 -19.20 23.09 12.89
CA LEU A 820 -19.54 24.32 12.17
C LEU A 820 -18.52 25.44 12.43
N ARG A 821 -18.16 25.67 13.70
CA ARG A 821 -17.15 26.68 14.08
C ARG A 821 -15.80 26.41 13.41
N SER A 822 -15.36 25.14 13.40
CA SER A 822 -14.10 24.77 12.75
C SER A 822 -14.06 25.08 11.24
N PHE A 823 -15.19 24.92 10.54
CA PHE A 823 -15.27 25.31 9.12
C PHE A 823 -15.31 26.83 8.94
N LEU A 824 -16.06 27.54 9.78
CA LEU A 824 -16.15 29.00 9.73
C LEU A 824 -14.78 29.66 9.92
N GLU A 825 -14.00 29.23 10.92
CA GLU A 825 -12.66 29.77 11.22
C GLU A 825 -11.70 29.67 10.03
N VAL A 826 -11.86 28.64 9.20
CA VAL A 826 -11.03 28.43 8.00
C VAL A 826 -11.57 29.18 6.79
N LEU A 827 -12.89 29.11 6.53
CA LEU A 827 -13.49 29.68 5.32
C LEU A 827 -13.54 31.21 5.34
N VAL A 828 -13.69 31.83 6.52
CA VAL A 828 -13.68 33.29 6.68
C VAL A 828 -12.35 33.91 6.24
N LYS A 829 -11.25 33.15 6.20
CA LYS A 829 -9.96 33.63 5.65
C LYS A 829 -10.02 33.92 4.14
N ASN A 830 -11.07 33.51 3.43
CA ASN A 830 -11.27 33.74 2.01
C ASN A 830 -12.77 33.98 1.68
N THR A 831 -13.36 34.98 2.36
CA THR A 831 -14.78 35.31 2.29
C THR A 831 -15.32 35.44 0.87
N SER A 832 -14.61 36.13 -0.02
CA SER A 832 -15.05 36.38 -1.41
C SER A 832 -15.27 35.11 -2.23
N LYS A 833 -14.59 34.01 -1.90
CA LYS A 833 -14.74 32.73 -2.61
C LYS A 833 -15.83 31.83 -2.02
N PHE A 834 -16.07 31.94 -0.72
CA PHE A 834 -16.90 31.00 0.04
C PHE A 834 -18.13 31.65 0.66
N GLU A 835 -18.51 32.85 0.23
CA GLU A 835 -19.62 33.64 0.79
C GLU A 835 -20.91 32.84 1.02
N ASN A 836 -21.40 32.16 -0.03
CA ASN A 836 -22.62 31.35 0.07
C ASN A 836 -22.48 30.20 1.09
N ALA A 837 -21.33 29.53 1.11
CA ALA A 837 -21.06 28.45 2.08
C ALA A 837 -20.96 28.99 3.52
N ILE A 838 -20.37 30.17 3.71
CA ILE A 838 -20.30 30.86 5.01
C ILE A 838 -21.70 31.23 5.48
N GLY A 839 -22.55 31.79 4.59
CA GLY A 839 -23.93 32.12 4.90
C GLY A 839 -24.75 30.90 5.38
N PHE A 840 -24.62 29.76 4.69
CA PHE A 840 -25.22 28.51 5.13
C PHE A 840 -24.73 28.07 6.52
N LEU A 841 -23.41 28.06 6.75
CA LEU A 841 -22.84 27.65 8.04
C LEU A 841 -23.31 28.55 9.21
N ILE A 842 -23.42 29.87 9.00
CA ILE A 842 -23.95 30.80 10.01
C ILE A 842 -25.42 30.49 10.33
N SER A 843 -26.24 30.21 9.31
CA SER A 843 -27.63 29.79 9.49
C SER A 843 -27.74 28.52 10.34
N GLU A 844 -26.93 27.50 10.05
CA GLU A 844 -26.88 26.27 10.84
C GLU A 844 -26.38 26.48 12.28
N VAL A 845 -25.42 27.38 12.50
CA VAL A 845 -24.97 27.76 13.86
C VAL A 845 -26.12 28.35 14.66
N ASN A 846 -26.89 29.27 14.06
CA ASN A 846 -28.03 29.89 14.74
C ASN A 846 -29.11 28.85 15.12
N LYS A 847 -29.37 27.87 14.24
CA LYS A 847 -30.28 26.75 14.55
C LYS A 847 -29.80 25.94 15.75
N CYS A 848 -28.50 25.60 15.79
CA CYS A 848 -27.93 24.82 16.90
C CYS A 848 -27.94 25.62 18.22
N MET A 849 -27.62 26.92 18.19
CA MET A 849 -27.69 27.79 19.37
C MET A 849 -29.11 27.92 19.92
N TYR A 850 -30.12 28.00 19.05
CA TYR A 850 -31.53 28.00 19.44
C TYR A 850 -31.92 26.69 20.14
N ILE A 851 -31.56 25.53 19.58
CA ILE A 851 -31.80 24.22 20.20
C ILE A 851 -31.13 24.11 21.58
N SER A 852 -29.89 24.58 21.71
CA SER A 852 -29.17 24.60 22.99
C SER A 852 -29.70 25.62 24.00
N SER A 853 -30.55 26.57 23.57
CA SER A 853 -31.22 27.52 24.47
C SER A 853 -32.60 27.05 24.95
N LEU A 854 -33.17 26.04 24.28
CA LEU A 854 -34.47 25.44 24.62
C LEU A 854 -34.36 24.23 25.56
N ALA A 855 -33.16 23.70 25.75
CA ALA A 855 -32.82 22.57 26.60
C ALA A 855 -31.96 23.04 27.77
#